data_AF-A0A8H4ZVF7-F1
#
_entry.id   AF-A0A8H4ZVF7-F1
#
_cell.length_a   1.000
_cell.length_b   1.000
_cell.length_c   1.000
_cell.angle_alpha   90.00
_cell.angle_beta   90.00
_cell.angle_gamma   90.00
#
_symmetry.space_group_name_H-M   'P 1'
#
loop_
_entity.id
_entity.type
_entity.pdbx_description
1 polymer ?
#
loop_
_entity_poly.entity_id
_entity_poly.type
_entity_poly.pdbx_seq_one_letter_code
_entity_poly.pdbx_strand_id
1 'polypeptide(L)'
;MELLQHLQLEVELQLQCDGGAGLQELHITDLSRQVRETNYREKLSRLLAEIATCASLDPVEPASITLLHGSLLWQLPAFCNHGFLVDQRAIKIRNWALLTLKTSLIQNTDEIWNHVEVTNWISTSQSTVLFTIGNSQSLKRLETFSIEVINRMENYGPVIYLLNPLPNGFSESSAFSTIGVLRQLAIQCLQTLTTPKTLEFLAKMNRDFRSTMERDWYSLLAELIEFQQQMTIILEVGVLRNKFREADTWAAEFLTLIEWLQGKTCLKVMIITGRPINADDNSIVRRMTVGSVPTKSLSHTANQRLVRPAVRQRSPQNAVTGYRGPSLTSSILEGQEPPNAPNAVTEVAFSTKVVSSNRQHRKGPKTEELPHADNLPMHCIADSLQKNLGATQASESNSSKRATEQWFKVLESTTHQFMYKEVFQSQVAVKIAVLDTGFAYMNPEDKRALRPYYQRIKRFTNFIDGGSDAEAKSDPTGHGTAVAVQILRVSLRAVLYICRVVSPDSGPDKSAIEKAIRKAAAKPDKYIPDGGGWGVDIINMSFGWPYDHEGVRKAIDFARQKGVHMFAATSNDGLLGPPNDILYPARSVSVIAVDAADGHGDHAKSAPSSASAHSQGSRFSAPGLGISSPNSEEILEGSSFACPIVAGVTALILEFARQPPLSKSPSVQTYLQEWPAMLNC
;
A
#
# COMPACT_ATOMS: atom_id res chain seq x y z
N MET A 1 -34.16 -34.84 -6.11
CA MET A 1 -34.53 -34.68 -7.54
C MET A 1 -34.47 -33.24 -8.01
N GLU A 2 -35.24 -32.30 -7.47
CA GLU A 2 -35.28 -30.88 -7.92
C GLU A 2 -33.89 -30.22 -8.09
N LEU A 3 -32.99 -30.36 -7.11
CA LEU A 3 -31.61 -29.85 -7.21
C LEU A 3 -30.81 -30.44 -8.38
N LEU A 4 -31.06 -31.70 -8.74
CA LEU A 4 -30.40 -32.37 -9.87
C LEU A 4 -30.95 -31.86 -11.21
N GLN A 5 -32.26 -31.59 -11.29
CA GLN A 5 -32.87 -30.97 -12.47
C GLN A 5 -32.35 -29.54 -12.70
N HIS A 6 -32.15 -28.77 -11.62
CA HIS A 6 -31.54 -27.44 -11.71
C HIS A 6 -30.06 -27.50 -12.12
N LEU A 7 -29.29 -28.47 -11.58
CA LEU A 7 -27.91 -28.72 -12.02
C LEU A 7 -27.86 -29.15 -13.50
N GLN A 8 -28.77 -30.00 -13.95
CA GLN A 8 -28.85 -30.46 -15.34
C GLN A 8 -29.05 -29.29 -16.31
N LEU A 9 -30.07 -28.46 -16.06
CA LEU A 9 -30.42 -27.31 -16.90
C LEU A 9 -29.26 -26.29 -16.99
N GLU A 10 -28.53 -26.09 -15.90
CA GLU A 10 -27.35 -25.22 -15.91
C GLU A 10 -26.17 -25.84 -16.69
N VAL A 11 -25.91 -27.15 -16.55
CA VAL A 11 -24.88 -27.85 -17.35
C VAL A 11 -25.21 -27.79 -18.84
N GLU A 12 -26.49 -27.92 -19.21
CA GLU A 12 -26.98 -27.75 -20.58
C GLU A 12 -26.77 -26.30 -21.08
N LEU A 13 -27.08 -25.28 -20.27
CA LEU A 13 -26.83 -23.87 -20.61
C LEU A 13 -25.34 -23.57 -20.84
N GLN A 14 -24.45 -24.03 -19.95
CA GLN A 14 -23.00 -23.83 -20.15
C GLN A 14 -22.48 -24.56 -21.41
N LEU A 15 -23.04 -25.73 -21.74
CA LEU A 15 -22.70 -26.46 -22.96
C LEU A 15 -23.23 -25.79 -24.24
N GLN A 16 -24.24 -24.91 -24.14
CA GLN A 16 -24.77 -24.09 -25.24
C GLN A 16 -24.08 -22.72 -25.38
N CYS A 17 -23.29 -22.28 -24.39
CA CYS A 17 -22.58 -21.00 -24.43
C CYS A 17 -21.34 -21.02 -25.37
N ASP A 18 -21.34 -20.15 -26.38
CA ASP A 18 -20.17 -19.89 -27.26
C ASP A 18 -19.16 -18.90 -26.65
N GLY A 19 -19.59 -18.12 -25.65
CA GLY A 19 -18.71 -17.41 -24.70
C GLY A 19 -18.27 -15.99 -25.08
N GLY A 20 -18.29 -15.10 -24.08
CA GLY A 20 -17.90 -13.69 -24.25
C GLY A 20 -16.39 -13.41 -24.25
N ALA A 21 -16.04 -12.14 -24.44
CA ALA A 21 -14.68 -11.63 -24.29
C ALA A 21 -14.39 -11.27 -22.82
N GLY A 22 -14.25 -12.28 -21.97
CA GLY A 22 -13.90 -12.10 -20.55
C GLY A 22 -12.55 -11.40 -20.34
N LEU A 23 -12.28 -10.96 -19.12
CA LEU A 23 -11.05 -10.24 -18.75
C LEU A 23 -9.78 -11.12 -18.90
N GLN A 24 -8.62 -10.49 -19.00
CA GLN A 24 -7.33 -11.18 -19.13
C GLN A 24 -6.23 -10.42 -18.39
N GLU A 25 -5.98 -10.80 -17.14
CA GLU A 25 -4.94 -10.23 -16.30
C GLU A 25 -4.12 -11.31 -15.58
N LEU A 26 -2.95 -10.93 -15.06
CA LEU A 26 -2.16 -11.82 -14.22
C LEU A 26 -2.88 -12.08 -12.88
N HIS A 27 -2.91 -13.35 -12.46
CA HIS A 27 -3.45 -13.83 -11.18
C HIS A 27 -4.99 -13.70 -11.00
N ILE A 28 -5.73 -13.38 -12.06
CA ILE A 28 -7.19 -13.49 -12.11
C ILE A 28 -7.58 -14.55 -13.16
N THR A 29 -8.19 -15.65 -12.73
CA THR A 29 -8.76 -16.65 -13.62
C THR A 29 -10.21 -16.28 -13.92
N ASP A 30 -10.48 -15.78 -15.13
CA ASP A 30 -11.85 -15.55 -15.61
C ASP A 30 -12.53 -16.90 -15.87
N LEU A 31 -13.54 -17.22 -15.06
CA LEU A 31 -14.26 -18.50 -15.10
C LEU A 31 -15.27 -18.57 -16.25
N SER A 32 -15.67 -17.43 -16.84
CA SER A 32 -16.48 -17.45 -18.08
C SER A 32 -15.65 -17.92 -19.29
N ARG A 33 -14.32 -17.78 -19.23
CA ARG A 33 -13.42 -18.34 -20.24
C ARG A 33 -13.26 -19.86 -20.15
N GLN A 34 -13.46 -20.48 -18.97
CA GLN A 34 -13.38 -21.95 -18.80
C GLN A 34 -14.40 -22.70 -19.65
N VAL A 35 -15.54 -22.07 -19.98
CA VAL A 35 -16.56 -22.60 -20.90
C VAL A 35 -15.98 -22.96 -22.28
N ARG A 36 -14.84 -22.39 -22.68
CA ARG A 36 -14.12 -22.72 -23.93
C ARG A 36 -12.99 -23.75 -23.76
N GLU A 37 -12.71 -24.24 -22.56
CA GLU A 37 -11.71 -25.30 -22.35
C GLU A 37 -12.30 -26.68 -22.71
N THR A 38 -11.68 -27.38 -23.65
CA THR A 38 -12.13 -28.71 -24.11
C THR A 38 -12.26 -29.70 -22.95
N ASN A 39 -11.31 -29.68 -22.01
CA ASN A 39 -11.31 -30.54 -20.82
C ASN A 39 -12.49 -30.25 -19.88
N TYR A 40 -12.92 -28.98 -19.79
CA TYR A 40 -14.08 -28.59 -18.98
C TYR A 40 -15.39 -29.00 -19.68
N ARG A 41 -15.55 -28.72 -20.98
CA ARG A 41 -16.73 -29.18 -21.75
C ARG A 41 -16.84 -30.71 -21.76
N GLU A 42 -15.74 -31.46 -21.82
CA GLU A 42 -15.74 -32.93 -21.68
C GLU A 42 -16.27 -33.38 -20.30
N LYS A 43 -15.82 -32.74 -19.21
CA LYS A 43 -16.32 -33.03 -17.86
C LYS A 43 -17.79 -32.69 -17.69
N LEU A 44 -18.26 -31.57 -18.27
CA LEU A 44 -19.68 -31.20 -18.29
C LEU A 44 -20.53 -32.23 -19.04
N SER A 45 -20.08 -32.68 -20.22
CA SER A 45 -20.78 -33.72 -21.00
C SER A 45 -20.88 -35.06 -20.26
N ARG A 46 -19.84 -35.42 -19.48
CA ARG A 46 -19.87 -36.61 -18.62
C ARG A 46 -20.80 -36.44 -17.42
N LEU A 47 -20.76 -35.28 -16.75
CA LEU A 47 -21.69 -34.94 -15.66
C LEU A 47 -23.15 -34.99 -16.14
N LEU A 48 -23.44 -34.51 -17.35
CA LEU A 48 -24.79 -34.59 -17.94
C LEU A 48 -25.25 -36.05 -18.13
N ALA A 49 -24.34 -36.93 -18.59
CA ALA A 49 -24.62 -38.36 -18.69
C ALA A 49 -24.77 -39.04 -17.31
N GLU A 50 -23.98 -38.65 -16.31
CA GLU A 50 -24.15 -39.09 -14.92
C GLU A 50 -25.54 -38.72 -14.40
N ILE A 51 -25.97 -37.46 -14.53
CA ILE A 51 -27.30 -36.99 -14.09
C ILE A 51 -28.43 -37.71 -14.84
N ALA A 52 -28.33 -37.86 -16.16
CA ALA A 52 -29.33 -38.59 -16.96
C ALA A 52 -29.44 -40.07 -16.54
N THR A 53 -28.32 -40.70 -16.18
CA THR A 53 -28.30 -42.07 -15.64
C THR A 53 -28.97 -42.15 -14.26
N CYS A 54 -28.78 -41.13 -13.40
CA CYS A 54 -29.48 -41.06 -12.12
C CYS A 54 -31.00 -40.92 -12.31
N ALA A 55 -31.42 -40.11 -13.28
CA ALA A 55 -32.83 -39.86 -13.57
C ALA A 55 -33.57 -41.08 -14.18
N SER A 56 -32.85 -42.11 -14.63
CA SER A 56 -33.43 -43.35 -15.19
C SER A 56 -33.28 -44.59 -14.27
N LEU A 57 -32.64 -44.46 -13.10
CA LEU A 57 -32.40 -45.56 -12.16
C LEU A 57 -33.23 -45.41 -10.88
N ASP A 58 -34.37 -46.10 -10.85
CA ASP A 58 -35.24 -46.18 -9.67
C ASP A 58 -35.01 -47.50 -8.90
N PRO A 59 -34.65 -47.50 -7.60
CA PRO A 59 -34.23 -46.38 -6.75
C PRO A 59 -32.73 -46.44 -6.40
N VAL A 60 -31.92 -45.52 -6.93
CA VAL A 60 -30.54 -45.29 -6.47
C VAL A 60 -30.43 -43.94 -5.78
N GLU A 61 -30.03 -43.91 -4.51
CA GLU A 61 -29.88 -42.67 -3.75
C GLU A 61 -28.74 -41.79 -4.34
N PRO A 62 -28.99 -40.51 -4.70
CA PRO A 62 -27.95 -39.63 -5.24
C PRO A 62 -26.73 -39.42 -4.31
N ALA A 63 -26.91 -39.67 -3.01
CA ALA A 63 -25.84 -39.69 -2.01
C ALA A 63 -24.78 -40.79 -2.29
N SER A 64 -25.15 -41.93 -2.87
CA SER A 64 -24.21 -43.02 -3.14
C SER A 64 -23.34 -42.79 -4.39
N ILE A 65 -23.70 -41.81 -5.23
CA ILE A 65 -23.13 -41.63 -6.57
C ILE A 65 -21.92 -40.69 -6.49
N THR A 66 -20.73 -41.26 -6.63
CA THR A 66 -19.45 -40.54 -6.56
C THR A 66 -19.10 -39.91 -7.90
N LEU A 67 -18.84 -38.60 -7.90
CA LEU A 67 -18.39 -37.81 -9.04
C LEU A 67 -17.05 -38.32 -9.56
N LEU A 68 -16.98 -38.74 -10.82
CA LEU A 68 -15.70 -39.11 -11.46
C LEU A 68 -14.75 -37.89 -11.60
N HIS A 69 -15.30 -36.68 -11.61
CA HIS A 69 -14.56 -35.44 -11.85
C HIS A 69 -14.67 -34.44 -10.69
N GLY A 70 -14.10 -34.80 -9.54
CA GLY A 70 -14.08 -33.95 -8.34
C GLY A 70 -13.48 -32.55 -8.47
N SER A 71 -12.87 -32.16 -9.61
CA SER A 71 -12.52 -30.75 -9.88
C SER A 71 -13.74 -29.86 -10.10
N LEU A 72 -14.87 -30.43 -10.55
CA LEU A 72 -16.11 -29.70 -10.81
C LEU A 72 -16.64 -28.98 -9.57
N LEU A 73 -16.36 -29.49 -8.37
CA LEU A 73 -16.75 -28.88 -7.09
C LEU A 73 -16.25 -27.45 -6.92
N TRP A 74 -14.97 -27.15 -7.23
CA TRP A 74 -14.46 -25.78 -7.14
C TRP A 74 -14.64 -24.98 -8.44
N GLN A 75 -15.02 -25.65 -9.54
CA GLN A 75 -15.39 -25.01 -10.81
C GLN A 75 -16.88 -24.59 -10.86
N LEU A 76 -17.68 -24.96 -9.85
CA LEU A 76 -19.03 -24.45 -9.60
C LEU A 76 -19.26 -22.95 -9.82
N PRO A 77 -18.33 -22.03 -9.48
CA PRO A 77 -18.61 -20.59 -9.57
C PRO A 77 -18.77 -20.09 -11.02
N ALA A 78 -18.40 -20.89 -12.03
CA ALA A 78 -18.71 -20.64 -13.44
C ALA A 78 -20.22 -20.74 -13.72
N PHE A 79 -20.91 -21.72 -13.14
CA PHE A 79 -22.37 -21.92 -13.22
C PHE A 79 -23.19 -20.76 -12.64
N CYS A 80 -22.57 -19.88 -11.84
CA CYS A 80 -23.26 -18.80 -11.14
C CYS A 80 -23.10 -17.44 -11.82
N ASN A 81 -22.60 -17.38 -13.08
CA ASN A 81 -22.41 -16.15 -13.87
C ASN A 81 -21.64 -15.03 -13.13
N HIS A 82 -20.74 -15.39 -12.22
CA HIS A 82 -19.91 -14.46 -11.42
C HIS A 82 -18.44 -14.84 -11.62
N GLY A 83 -17.94 -14.49 -12.80
CA GLY A 83 -16.90 -15.23 -13.51
C GLY A 83 -15.45 -14.96 -13.14
N PHE A 84 -15.06 -14.92 -11.85
CA PHE A 84 -13.61 -14.93 -11.51
C PHE A 84 -13.23 -15.67 -10.23
N LEU A 85 -12.01 -16.23 -10.26
CA LEU A 85 -11.24 -16.75 -9.15
C LEU A 85 -9.92 -15.97 -9.07
N VAL A 86 -9.49 -15.59 -7.86
CA VAL A 86 -8.19 -14.97 -7.63
C VAL A 86 -7.16 -16.04 -7.26
N ASP A 87 -6.04 -16.10 -7.99
CA ASP A 87 -4.94 -17.03 -7.69
C ASP A 87 -4.13 -16.53 -6.48
N GLN A 88 -4.62 -16.86 -5.30
CA GLN A 88 -3.99 -16.51 -4.04
C GLN A 88 -2.61 -17.15 -3.86
N ARG A 89 -2.34 -18.31 -4.48
CA ARG A 89 -1.00 -18.93 -4.44
C ARG A 89 0.00 -18.08 -5.23
N ALA A 90 -0.38 -17.63 -6.42
CA ALA A 90 0.46 -16.75 -7.22
C ALA A 90 0.58 -15.35 -6.61
N ILE A 91 -0.45 -14.81 -5.94
CA ILE A 91 -0.32 -13.59 -5.13
C ILE A 91 0.67 -13.79 -3.98
N LYS A 92 0.58 -14.90 -3.23
CA LYS A 92 1.53 -15.21 -2.15
C LYS A 92 2.97 -15.28 -2.67
N ILE A 93 3.20 -15.97 -3.79
CA ILE A 93 4.53 -16.08 -4.43
C ILE A 93 5.03 -14.72 -4.93
N ARG A 94 4.16 -13.93 -5.59
CA ARG A 94 4.47 -12.56 -6.05
C ARG A 94 4.87 -11.67 -4.89
N ASN A 95 4.04 -11.60 -3.86
CA ASN A 95 4.28 -10.73 -2.71
C ASN A 95 5.53 -11.18 -1.94
N TRP A 96 5.74 -12.49 -1.73
CA TRP A 96 6.97 -13.02 -1.13
C TRP A 96 8.24 -12.65 -1.90
N ALA A 97 8.22 -12.73 -3.24
CA ALA A 97 9.33 -12.29 -4.08
C ALA A 97 9.58 -10.77 -3.95
N LEU A 98 8.51 -9.97 -3.91
CA LEU A 98 8.59 -8.52 -3.74
C LEU A 98 9.09 -8.10 -2.34
N LEU A 99 8.87 -8.92 -1.30
CA LEU A 99 9.45 -8.72 0.03
C LEU A 99 10.92 -9.14 0.06
N THR A 100 11.26 -10.31 -0.51
CA THR A 100 12.64 -10.86 -0.55
C THR A 100 13.64 -9.91 -1.22
N LEU A 101 13.15 -9.05 -2.12
CA LEU A 101 13.94 -8.01 -2.81
C LEU A 101 14.16 -6.72 -1.99
N LYS A 102 13.54 -6.56 -0.80
CA LYS A 102 13.55 -5.33 0.01
C LYS A 102 14.43 -5.48 1.26
N THR A 103 15.75 -5.48 1.10
CA THR A 103 16.70 -5.57 2.24
C THR A 103 16.63 -4.36 3.18
N SER A 104 15.71 -4.37 4.15
CA SER A 104 15.45 -3.24 5.06
C SER A 104 15.08 -3.68 6.48
N LEU A 105 15.56 -2.94 7.49
CA LEU A 105 15.21 -3.12 8.91
C LEU A 105 13.70 -2.91 9.18
N ILE A 106 13.02 -2.18 8.29
CA ILE A 106 11.61 -1.79 8.38
C ILE A 106 10.68 -3.01 8.35
N GLN A 107 11.13 -4.16 7.84
CA GLN A 107 10.33 -5.38 7.72
C GLN A 107 10.45 -6.35 8.91
N ASN A 108 11.10 -5.98 10.02
CA ASN A 108 11.25 -6.89 11.16
C ASN A 108 9.88 -7.26 11.79
N THR A 109 9.56 -8.56 11.76
CA THR A 109 8.34 -9.16 12.30
C THR A 109 8.55 -9.88 13.64
N ASP A 110 9.78 -9.95 14.17
CA ASP A 110 10.12 -10.71 15.39
C ASP A 110 9.22 -10.32 16.58
N GLU A 111 8.96 -9.02 16.76
CA GLU A 111 8.08 -8.49 17.80
C GLU A 111 6.63 -9.00 17.67
N ILE A 112 6.14 -9.14 16.44
CA ILE A 112 4.79 -9.66 16.14
C ILE A 112 4.77 -11.16 16.46
N TRP A 113 5.80 -11.90 16.05
CA TRP A 113 5.97 -13.32 16.33
C TRP A 113 6.11 -13.66 17.81
N ASN A 114 6.76 -12.79 18.59
CA ASN A 114 6.93 -12.93 20.04
C ASN A 114 5.76 -12.35 20.85
N HIS A 115 4.73 -11.79 20.19
CA HIS A 115 3.56 -11.27 20.89
C HIS A 115 2.76 -12.40 21.55
N VAL A 116 2.27 -12.15 22.76
CA VAL A 116 1.56 -13.16 23.58
C VAL A 116 0.33 -13.70 22.86
N GLU A 117 -0.49 -12.85 22.25
CA GLU A 117 -1.69 -13.28 21.51
C GLU A 117 -1.37 -14.13 20.27
N VAL A 118 -0.28 -13.85 19.54
CA VAL A 118 0.16 -14.70 18.41
C VAL A 118 0.62 -16.06 18.91
N THR A 119 1.38 -16.08 19.99
CA THR A 119 1.86 -17.32 20.63
C THR A 119 0.68 -18.17 21.12
N ASN A 120 -0.33 -17.54 21.75
CA ASN A 120 -1.56 -18.20 22.21
C ASN A 120 -2.40 -18.73 21.04
N TRP A 121 -2.62 -17.93 19.99
CA TRP A 121 -3.40 -18.31 18.81
C TRP A 121 -2.77 -19.48 18.03
N ILE A 122 -1.44 -19.51 17.90
CA ILE A 122 -0.73 -20.66 17.31
C ILE A 122 -0.86 -21.91 18.19
N SER A 123 -0.67 -21.79 19.50
CA SER A 123 -0.55 -22.95 20.41
C SER A 123 -1.88 -23.52 20.94
N THR A 124 -2.97 -22.76 20.94
CA THR A 124 -4.28 -23.24 21.43
C THR A 124 -4.82 -24.42 20.63
N SER A 125 -5.54 -25.33 21.30
CA SER A 125 -6.32 -26.40 20.66
C SER A 125 -7.78 -26.00 20.39
N GLN A 126 -8.20 -24.83 20.85
CA GLN A 126 -9.57 -24.32 20.68
C GLN A 126 -9.68 -23.40 19.46
N SER A 127 -10.88 -23.34 18.87
CA SER A 127 -11.19 -22.38 17.82
C SER A 127 -11.09 -20.93 18.35
N THR A 128 -10.55 -20.01 17.55
CA THR A 128 -10.23 -18.64 17.98
C THR A 128 -10.12 -17.66 16.80
N VAL A 129 -10.40 -16.38 17.06
CA VAL A 129 -10.22 -15.26 16.12
C VAL A 129 -9.21 -14.28 16.72
N LEU A 130 -8.14 -13.96 15.98
CA LEU A 130 -7.17 -12.93 16.36
C LEU A 130 -7.15 -11.80 15.32
N PHE A 131 -7.48 -10.58 15.74
CA PHE A 131 -7.23 -9.39 14.93
C PHE A 131 -5.81 -8.85 15.19
N THR A 132 -5.00 -8.80 14.15
CA THR A 132 -3.68 -8.16 14.16
C THR A 132 -3.83 -6.76 13.57
N ILE A 133 -4.01 -5.77 14.44
CA ILE A 133 -4.31 -4.38 14.07
C ILE A 133 -3.01 -3.59 14.05
N GLY A 134 -2.66 -3.05 12.89
CA GLY A 134 -1.51 -2.16 12.73
C GLY A 134 -1.92 -0.72 12.48
N ASN A 135 -0.90 0.12 12.43
CA ASN A 135 -0.93 1.44 11.81
C ASN A 135 -0.12 1.44 10.48
N SER A 136 -0.05 2.61 9.86
CA SER A 136 0.74 2.91 8.67
C SER A 136 2.22 2.51 8.75
N GLN A 137 2.90 2.87 9.84
CA GLN A 137 4.30 2.57 10.10
C GLN A 137 4.54 1.05 10.22
N SER A 138 3.53 0.32 10.66
CA SER A 138 3.53 -1.15 10.70
C SER A 138 3.05 -1.83 9.41
N LEU A 139 2.45 -1.13 8.44
CA LEU A 139 1.77 -1.76 7.30
C LEU A 139 2.72 -2.68 6.49
N LYS A 140 3.95 -2.21 6.23
CA LYS A 140 5.00 -2.98 5.55
C LYS A 140 5.54 -4.15 6.40
N ARG A 141 5.30 -4.17 7.72
CA ARG A 141 5.55 -5.30 8.63
C ARG A 141 4.41 -6.31 8.57
N LEU A 142 3.16 -5.84 8.49
CA LEU A 142 1.97 -6.68 8.35
C LEU A 142 1.94 -7.43 7.00
N GLU A 143 2.28 -6.74 5.89
CA GLU A 143 2.43 -7.36 4.55
C GLU A 143 3.50 -8.47 4.53
N THR A 144 4.54 -8.38 5.39
CA THR A 144 5.52 -9.45 5.59
C THR A 144 4.92 -10.57 6.44
N PHE A 145 4.39 -10.20 7.62
CA PHE A 145 3.88 -11.14 8.63
C PHE A 145 2.73 -12.01 8.09
N SER A 146 1.84 -11.48 7.26
CA SER A 146 0.73 -12.23 6.67
C SER A 146 1.19 -13.42 5.82
N ILE A 147 2.30 -13.27 5.09
CA ILE A 147 2.87 -14.35 4.29
C ILE A 147 3.69 -15.31 5.14
N GLU A 148 4.46 -14.79 6.10
CA GLU A 148 5.19 -15.63 7.05
C GLU A 148 4.24 -16.51 7.87
N VAL A 149 3.08 -15.98 8.30
CA VAL A 149 2.10 -16.75 9.07
C VAL A 149 1.33 -17.76 8.21
N ILE A 150 1.01 -17.46 6.95
CA ILE A 150 0.52 -18.50 6.01
C ILE A 150 1.57 -19.60 5.86
N ASN A 151 2.82 -19.25 5.50
CA ASN A 151 3.89 -20.21 5.27
C ASN A 151 4.21 -21.04 6.52
N ARG A 152 4.02 -20.50 7.73
CA ARG A 152 4.17 -21.24 8.99
C ARG A 152 2.98 -22.16 9.22
N MET A 153 1.74 -21.67 9.09
CA MET A 153 0.52 -22.44 9.38
C MET A 153 0.28 -23.58 8.38
N GLU A 154 0.78 -23.47 7.14
CA GLU A 154 0.77 -24.55 6.14
C GLU A 154 1.52 -25.83 6.61
N ASN A 155 2.37 -25.74 7.64
CA ASN A 155 3.03 -26.92 8.26
C ASN A 155 2.16 -27.60 9.35
N TYR A 156 1.10 -26.93 9.82
CA TYR A 156 0.23 -27.43 10.89
C TYR A 156 -1.06 -28.05 10.34
N GLY A 157 -1.62 -27.50 9.27
CA GLY A 157 -2.86 -28.01 8.64
C GLY A 157 -3.29 -27.22 7.41
N PRO A 158 -4.53 -27.45 6.92
CA PRO A 158 -5.10 -26.68 5.82
C PRO A 158 -5.17 -25.18 6.14
N VAL A 159 -4.73 -24.35 5.19
CA VAL A 159 -4.80 -22.89 5.27
C VAL A 159 -5.50 -22.35 4.02
N ILE A 160 -6.51 -21.51 4.22
CA ILE A 160 -7.18 -20.72 3.19
C ILE A 160 -6.99 -19.23 3.49
N TYR A 161 -6.82 -18.40 2.47
CA TYR A 161 -6.42 -17.01 2.69
C TYR A 161 -6.88 -16.04 1.60
N LEU A 162 -6.90 -14.74 1.94
CA LEU A 162 -7.07 -13.66 0.98
C LEU A 162 -6.11 -12.51 1.31
N LEU A 163 -5.07 -12.37 0.47
CA LEU A 163 -4.03 -11.36 0.59
C LEU A 163 -4.29 -10.14 -0.32
N ASN A 164 -3.79 -8.99 0.12
CA ASN A 164 -3.66 -7.74 -0.62
C ASN A 164 -2.15 -7.50 -0.92
N PRO A 165 -1.76 -6.68 -1.93
CA PRO A 165 -2.60 -6.06 -2.96
C PRO A 165 -3.01 -7.03 -4.06
N LEU A 166 -4.33 -7.06 -4.31
CA LEU A 166 -4.95 -7.71 -5.46
C LEU A 166 -4.43 -7.13 -6.80
N PRO A 167 -4.57 -7.85 -7.93
CA PRO A 167 -4.15 -7.37 -9.25
C PRO A 167 -4.83 -6.06 -9.70
N ASN A 168 -4.21 -5.38 -10.68
CA ASN A 168 -4.47 -3.97 -10.95
C ASN A 168 -5.82 -3.66 -11.64
N GLY A 169 -6.39 -4.59 -12.43
CA GLY A 169 -7.69 -4.40 -13.11
C GLY A 169 -8.89 -4.45 -12.16
N PHE A 170 -8.68 -4.77 -10.89
CA PHE A 170 -9.64 -4.42 -9.85
C PHE A 170 -9.65 -2.89 -9.64
N SER A 171 -10.39 -2.21 -10.51
CA SER A 171 -10.83 -0.81 -10.39
C SER A 171 -11.47 -0.50 -9.02
N GLU A 172 -11.53 0.78 -8.63
CA GLU A 172 -12.06 1.19 -7.32
C GLU A 172 -13.51 0.75 -7.04
N SER A 173 -14.34 0.59 -8.07
CA SER A 173 -15.72 0.09 -7.97
C SER A 173 -15.81 -1.43 -7.78
N SER A 174 -14.70 -2.16 -7.93
CA SER A 174 -14.65 -3.64 -7.95
C SER A 174 -13.97 -4.26 -6.72
N ALA A 175 -13.86 -3.51 -5.62
CA ALA A 175 -13.46 -4.06 -4.34
C ALA A 175 -14.45 -5.14 -3.85
N PHE A 176 -13.91 -6.20 -3.25
CA PHE A 176 -14.72 -7.27 -2.66
C PHE A 176 -15.70 -6.72 -1.62
N SER A 177 -16.91 -7.27 -1.59
CA SER A 177 -17.76 -7.30 -0.38
C SER A 177 -17.39 -8.51 0.48
N THR A 178 -17.90 -8.58 1.71
CA THR A 178 -17.77 -9.76 2.58
C THR A 178 -18.27 -11.03 1.88
N ILE A 179 -19.43 -11.00 1.21
CA ILE A 179 -19.91 -12.09 0.33
C ILE A 179 -18.85 -12.50 -0.69
N GLY A 180 -18.17 -11.53 -1.32
CA GLY A 180 -17.11 -11.79 -2.28
C GLY A 180 -15.87 -12.44 -1.65
N VAL A 181 -15.49 -12.05 -0.42
CA VAL A 181 -14.41 -12.69 0.35
C VAL A 181 -14.79 -14.12 0.72
N LEU A 182 -15.96 -14.33 1.32
CA LEU A 182 -16.48 -15.65 1.72
C LEU A 182 -16.58 -16.59 0.52
N ARG A 183 -16.99 -16.09 -0.65
CA ARG A 183 -16.99 -16.86 -1.90
C ARG A 183 -15.60 -17.33 -2.31
N GLN A 184 -14.55 -16.50 -2.20
CA GLN A 184 -13.17 -16.94 -2.47
C GLN A 184 -12.65 -17.93 -1.41
N LEU A 185 -13.09 -17.84 -0.15
CA LEU A 185 -12.77 -18.83 0.89
C LEU A 185 -13.46 -20.17 0.61
N ALA A 186 -14.76 -20.17 0.30
CA ALA A 186 -15.53 -21.37 -0.02
C ALA A 186 -14.94 -22.13 -1.24
N ILE A 187 -14.47 -21.41 -2.27
CA ILE A 187 -13.77 -22.02 -3.41
C ILE A 187 -12.46 -22.68 -2.96
N GLN A 188 -11.68 -22.06 -2.07
CA GLN A 188 -10.47 -22.65 -1.52
C GLN A 188 -10.77 -23.89 -0.66
N CYS A 189 -11.84 -23.88 0.14
CA CYS A 189 -12.30 -25.09 0.84
C CYS A 189 -12.58 -26.22 -0.15
N LEU A 190 -13.38 -25.97 -1.20
CA LEU A 190 -13.72 -26.95 -2.25
C LEU A 190 -12.48 -27.47 -3.01
N GLN A 191 -11.40 -26.68 -3.12
CA GLN A 191 -10.11 -27.13 -3.64
C GLN A 191 -9.32 -28.06 -2.68
N THR A 192 -9.57 -27.96 -1.37
CA THR A 192 -8.95 -28.82 -0.34
C THR A 192 -9.76 -30.08 0.01
N LEU A 193 -11.07 -30.12 -0.31
CA LEU A 193 -11.94 -31.23 0.08
C LEU A 193 -11.54 -32.56 -0.59
N THR A 194 -11.22 -33.54 0.25
CA THR A 194 -11.03 -34.95 -0.13
C THR A 194 -12.37 -35.64 -0.36
N THR A 195 -13.35 -35.37 0.51
CA THR A 195 -14.72 -35.88 0.55
C THR A 195 -15.62 -34.87 1.28
N PRO A 196 -16.94 -34.81 1.03
CA PRO A 196 -17.71 -35.61 0.08
C PRO A 196 -17.44 -35.21 -1.38
N LYS A 197 -17.66 -36.17 -2.29
CA LYS A 197 -17.57 -35.98 -3.75
C LYS A 197 -18.76 -36.65 -4.43
N THR A 198 -19.96 -36.39 -3.91
CA THR A 198 -21.20 -36.99 -4.39
C THR A 198 -21.95 -36.06 -5.34
N LEU A 199 -22.74 -36.62 -6.24
CA LEU A 199 -23.52 -35.84 -7.20
C LEU A 199 -24.54 -34.91 -6.49
N GLU A 200 -25.13 -35.40 -5.40
CA GLU A 200 -26.00 -34.60 -4.53
C GLU A 200 -25.28 -33.39 -3.93
N PHE A 201 -24.04 -33.56 -3.44
CA PHE A 201 -23.25 -32.48 -2.89
C PHE A 201 -22.96 -31.40 -3.95
N LEU A 202 -22.58 -31.79 -5.17
CA LEU A 202 -22.40 -30.83 -6.28
C LEU A 202 -23.71 -30.07 -6.61
N ALA A 203 -24.84 -30.76 -6.62
CA ALA A 203 -26.15 -30.15 -6.88
C ALA A 203 -26.58 -29.17 -5.79
N LYS A 204 -26.35 -29.51 -4.51
CA LYS A 204 -26.57 -28.62 -3.37
C LYS A 204 -25.66 -27.39 -3.44
N MET A 205 -24.36 -27.58 -3.64
CA MET A 205 -23.40 -26.48 -3.72
C MET A 205 -23.68 -25.54 -4.91
N ASN A 206 -24.17 -26.04 -6.05
CA ASN A 206 -24.59 -25.22 -7.20
C ASN A 206 -25.77 -24.27 -6.87
N ARG A 207 -26.66 -24.66 -5.94
CA ARG A 207 -27.71 -23.77 -5.42
C ARG A 207 -27.11 -22.76 -4.44
N ASP A 208 -26.34 -23.24 -3.46
CA ASP A 208 -25.89 -22.42 -2.33
C ASP A 208 -24.93 -21.31 -2.78
N PHE A 209 -24.11 -21.56 -3.81
CA PHE A 209 -23.23 -20.57 -4.44
C PHE A 209 -23.95 -19.41 -5.16
N ARG A 210 -25.29 -19.41 -5.21
CA ARG A 210 -26.12 -18.34 -5.80
C ARG A 210 -26.74 -17.42 -4.74
N SER A 211 -26.53 -17.65 -3.43
CA SER A 211 -27.13 -16.79 -2.42
C SER A 211 -26.58 -15.35 -2.46
N THR A 212 -27.47 -14.39 -2.28
CA THR A 212 -27.17 -12.96 -2.11
C THR A 212 -27.05 -12.54 -0.63
N MET A 213 -27.20 -13.47 0.31
CA MET A 213 -27.23 -13.20 1.75
C MET A 213 -25.93 -13.61 2.44
N GLU A 214 -25.29 -12.68 3.16
CA GLU A 214 -24.01 -12.90 3.84
C GLU A 214 -24.03 -14.10 4.81
N ARG A 215 -25.11 -14.25 5.57
CA ARG A 215 -25.28 -15.34 6.55
C ARG A 215 -25.28 -16.72 5.90
N ASP A 216 -25.81 -16.85 4.69
CA ASP A 216 -25.84 -18.12 3.96
C ASP A 216 -24.41 -18.52 3.55
N TRP A 217 -23.56 -17.54 3.19
CA TRP A 217 -22.15 -17.79 2.89
C TRP A 217 -21.34 -18.21 4.12
N TYR A 218 -21.62 -17.66 5.30
CA TYR A 218 -21.05 -18.18 6.56
C TYR A 218 -21.55 -19.60 6.88
N SER A 219 -22.83 -19.91 6.64
CA SER A 219 -23.39 -21.26 6.87
C SER A 219 -22.81 -22.30 5.91
N LEU A 220 -22.68 -21.94 4.63
CA LEU A 220 -21.99 -22.71 3.60
C LEU A 220 -20.52 -22.94 3.95
N LEU A 221 -19.83 -21.91 4.45
CA LEU A 221 -18.43 -22.02 4.87
C LEU A 221 -18.28 -22.94 6.09
N ALA A 222 -19.22 -22.95 7.03
CA ALA A 222 -19.25 -23.91 8.14
C ALA A 222 -19.35 -25.36 7.65
N GLU A 223 -20.31 -25.64 6.76
CA GLU A 223 -20.51 -26.97 6.15
C GLU A 223 -19.27 -27.45 5.38
N LEU A 224 -18.61 -26.55 4.63
CA LEU A 224 -17.38 -26.85 3.91
C LEU A 224 -16.17 -27.11 4.83
N ILE A 225 -16.14 -26.50 6.02
CA ILE A 225 -15.06 -26.64 7.00
C ILE A 225 -15.24 -27.88 7.89
N GLU A 226 -16.48 -28.31 8.16
CA GLU A 226 -16.82 -29.47 9.00
C GLU A 226 -16.12 -30.77 8.57
N PHE A 227 -15.83 -30.93 7.27
CA PHE A 227 -15.10 -32.10 6.74
C PHE A 227 -13.58 -32.09 7.04
N GLN A 228 -13.07 -31.14 7.82
CA GLN A 228 -11.67 -31.05 8.25
C GLN A 228 -11.59 -31.01 9.77
N GLN A 229 -10.62 -31.71 10.37
CA GLN A 229 -10.38 -31.68 11.82
C GLN A 229 -9.86 -30.31 12.30
N GLN A 230 -9.18 -29.57 11.42
CA GLN A 230 -8.66 -28.24 11.67
C GLN A 230 -8.62 -27.43 10.38
N MET A 231 -8.80 -26.11 10.49
CA MET A 231 -8.73 -25.16 9.38
C MET A 231 -8.13 -23.85 9.87
N THR A 232 -7.26 -23.24 9.08
CA THR A 232 -6.74 -21.89 9.33
C THR A 232 -7.23 -20.92 8.25
N ILE A 233 -7.78 -19.77 8.66
CA ILE A 233 -8.22 -18.68 7.79
C ILE A 233 -7.34 -17.47 8.05
N ILE A 234 -6.69 -16.92 7.02
CA ILE A 234 -5.86 -15.69 7.14
C ILE A 234 -6.37 -14.64 6.15
N LEU A 235 -6.89 -13.52 6.65
CA LEU A 235 -7.54 -12.47 5.87
C LEU A 235 -6.87 -11.12 6.07
N GLU A 236 -6.50 -10.45 4.98
CA GLU A 236 -6.13 -9.04 5.01
C GLU A 236 -7.33 -8.16 4.66
N VAL A 237 -7.78 -7.31 5.58
CA VAL A 237 -8.96 -6.43 5.38
C VAL A 237 -8.75 -5.41 4.24
N GLY A 238 -7.50 -5.19 3.80
CA GLY A 238 -7.17 -4.40 2.62
C GLY A 238 -7.88 -4.86 1.33
N VAL A 239 -8.27 -6.13 1.22
CA VAL A 239 -9.01 -6.68 0.06
C VAL A 239 -10.37 -6.00 -0.17
N LEU A 240 -10.99 -5.46 0.90
CA LEU A 240 -12.26 -4.73 0.84
C LEU A 240 -12.08 -3.25 0.40
N ARG A 241 -10.85 -2.72 0.38
CA ARG A 241 -10.48 -1.33 0.00
C ARG A 241 -11.36 -0.23 0.63
N ASN A 242 -12.43 0.19 -0.05
CA ASN A 242 -13.40 1.20 0.41
C ASN A 242 -14.53 0.59 1.26
N LYS A 243 -14.89 -0.67 1.02
CA LYS A 243 -15.89 -1.47 1.75
C LYS A 243 -15.41 -2.05 3.07
N PHE A 244 -14.27 -1.60 3.60
CA PHE A 244 -13.64 -2.18 4.80
C PHE A 244 -14.54 -2.19 6.06
N ARG A 245 -15.63 -1.40 6.08
CA ARG A 245 -16.72 -1.47 7.08
C ARG A 245 -17.38 -2.83 7.17
N GLU A 246 -17.44 -3.57 6.07
CA GLU A 246 -18.03 -4.91 6.03
C GLU A 246 -17.20 -5.91 6.84
N ALA A 247 -16.02 -5.54 7.36
CA ALA A 247 -15.25 -6.29 8.35
C ALA A 247 -15.52 -5.89 9.82
N ASP A 248 -16.28 -4.83 10.10
CA ASP A 248 -16.72 -4.51 11.48
C ASP A 248 -17.70 -5.58 12.01
N THR A 249 -18.40 -6.34 11.14
CA THR A 249 -19.27 -7.49 11.52
C THR A 249 -18.50 -8.80 11.71
N TRP A 250 -17.32 -8.95 11.12
CA TRP A 250 -16.60 -10.24 11.03
C TRP A 250 -16.34 -10.89 12.40
N ALA A 251 -16.15 -10.10 13.46
CA ALA A 251 -15.97 -10.64 14.80
C ALA A 251 -17.18 -11.47 15.26
N ALA A 252 -18.40 -10.97 15.04
CA ALA A 252 -19.64 -11.65 15.45
C ALA A 252 -20.00 -12.82 14.52
N GLU A 253 -19.79 -12.67 13.21
CA GLU A 253 -20.10 -13.73 12.25
C GLU A 253 -19.09 -14.90 12.31
N PHE A 254 -17.79 -14.65 12.54
CA PHE A 254 -16.83 -15.74 12.78
C PHE A 254 -17.02 -16.42 14.15
N LEU A 255 -17.50 -15.71 15.18
CA LEU A 255 -17.98 -16.35 16.41
C LEU A 255 -19.15 -17.30 16.11
N THR A 256 -20.16 -16.81 15.40
CA THR A 256 -21.35 -17.59 15.00
C THR A 256 -20.98 -18.83 14.18
N LEU A 257 -20.01 -18.71 13.27
CA LEU A 257 -19.49 -19.84 12.50
C LEU A 257 -18.71 -20.85 13.37
N ILE A 258 -17.92 -20.38 14.35
CA ILE A 258 -17.27 -21.26 15.35
C ILE A 258 -18.30 -22.00 16.20
N GLU A 259 -19.41 -21.35 16.58
CA GLU A 259 -20.52 -21.98 17.30
C GLU A 259 -21.22 -23.06 16.44
N TRP A 260 -21.47 -22.80 15.16
CA TRP A 260 -22.04 -23.80 14.23
C TRP A 260 -21.15 -25.02 14.00
N LEU A 261 -19.82 -24.85 14.04
CA LEU A 261 -18.88 -25.97 13.96
C LEU A 261 -18.89 -26.85 15.23
N GLN A 262 -19.46 -26.42 16.35
CA GLN A 262 -19.68 -27.22 17.57
C GLN A 262 -18.48 -28.05 18.08
N GLY A 263 -17.25 -27.60 17.81
CA GLY A 263 -16.02 -28.33 18.14
C GLY A 263 -15.67 -29.52 17.22
N LYS A 264 -16.43 -29.77 16.15
CA LYS A 264 -16.11 -30.75 15.09
C LYS A 264 -14.79 -30.41 14.38
N THR A 265 -14.52 -29.11 14.24
CA THR A 265 -13.32 -28.56 13.60
C THR A 265 -12.67 -27.51 14.49
N CYS A 266 -11.35 -27.59 14.68
CA CYS A 266 -10.56 -26.52 15.28
C CYS A 266 -10.32 -25.42 14.23
N LEU A 267 -11.04 -24.30 14.33
CA LEU A 267 -10.97 -23.19 13.39
C LEU A 267 -10.16 -22.02 13.96
N LYS A 268 -9.05 -21.68 13.31
CA LYS A 268 -8.21 -20.54 13.66
C LYS A 268 -8.31 -19.45 12.60
N VAL A 269 -8.87 -18.30 12.98
CA VAL A 269 -9.01 -17.14 12.09
C VAL A 269 -8.02 -16.05 12.52
N MET A 270 -7.26 -15.50 11.59
CA MET A 270 -6.44 -14.31 11.79
C MET A 270 -6.87 -13.22 10.80
N ILE A 271 -7.22 -12.05 11.34
CA ILE A 271 -7.69 -10.89 10.56
C ILE A 271 -6.64 -9.79 10.68
N ILE A 272 -5.88 -9.59 9.62
CA ILE A 272 -4.78 -8.62 9.55
C ILE A 272 -5.31 -7.33 8.95
N THR A 273 -5.06 -6.20 9.61
CA THR A 273 -5.56 -4.90 9.16
C THR A 273 -4.60 -3.78 9.52
N GLY A 274 -4.27 -2.90 8.58
CA GLY A 274 -3.60 -1.63 8.87
C GLY A 274 -4.55 -0.52 9.37
N ARG A 275 -5.83 -0.83 9.59
CA ARG A 275 -6.88 0.11 10.01
C ARG A 275 -7.56 -0.38 11.29
N PRO A 276 -7.97 0.51 12.22
CA PRO A 276 -8.77 0.11 13.37
C PRO A 276 -10.15 -0.39 12.91
N ILE A 277 -10.62 -1.45 13.55
CA ILE A 277 -11.90 -2.13 13.33
C ILE A 277 -12.63 -2.18 14.67
N ASN A 278 -13.95 -2.01 14.64
CA ASN A 278 -14.76 -2.09 15.85
C ASN A 278 -15.12 -3.55 16.15
N ALA A 279 -14.48 -4.14 17.15
CA ALA A 279 -14.73 -5.50 17.62
C ALA A 279 -14.51 -5.57 19.14
N ASP A 280 -15.44 -6.16 19.88
CA ASP A 280 -15.33 -6.33 21.33
C ASP A 280 -14.49 -7.56 21.68
N ASP A 281 -13.56 -7.42 22.64
CA ASP A 281 -12.72 -8.52 23.11
C ASP A 281 -13.53 -9.50 23.97
N ASN A 282 -13.35 -10.81 23.75
CA ASN A 282 -13.92 -11.84 24.61
C ASN A 282 -12.93 -13.01 24.81
N SER A 283 -13.42 -14.20 25.17
CA SER A 283 -12.57 -15.39 25.36
C SER A 283 -12.01 -15.97 24.06
N ILE A 284 -12.75 -15.84 22.95
CA ILE A 284 -12.50 -16.47 21.64
C ILE A 284 -11.94 -15.43 20.63
N VAL A 285 -12.49 -14.21 20.64
CA VAL A 285 -12.01 -13.05 19.88
C VAL A 285 -10.97 -12.30 20.70
N ARG A 286 -9.75 -12.20 20.16
CA ARG A 286 -8.63 -11.45 20.70
C ARG A 286 -8.14 -10.41 19.72
N ARG A 287 -7.47 -9.37 20.22
CA ARG A 287 -6.88 -8.30 19.43
C ARG A 287 -5.46 -8.00 19.90
N MET A 288 -4.60 -7.63 18.98
CA MET A 288 -3.27 -7.09 19.26
C MET A 288 -3.01 -5.85 18.42
N THR A 289 -2.18 -4.93 18.94
CA THR A 289 -1.74 -3.74 18.20
C THR A 289 -0.28 -3.90 17.80
N VAL A 290 0.04 -3.66 16.52
CA VAL A 290 1.43 -3.62 16.02
C VAL A 290 1.89 -2.17 15.90
N GLY A 291 2.92 -1.83 16.67
CA GLY A 291 3.52 -0.50 16.68
C GLY A 291 4.56 -0.25 15.59
N SER A 292 5.17 0.92 15.70
CA SER A 292 6.37 1.35 14.97
C SER A 292 7.53 0.37 15.14
N VAL A 293 8.54 0.42 14.26
CA VAL A 293 9.76 -0.39 14.41
C VAL A 293 10.49 0.04 15.69
N PRO A 294 10.83 -0.88 16.62
CA PRO A 294 11.52 -0.51 17.86
C PRO A 294 12.91 0.09 17.60
N THR A 295 13.07 1.39 17.84
CA THR A 295 14.34 2.11 17.70
C THR A 295 15.31 1.78 18.84
N LYS A 296 15.80 0.53 18.87
CA LYS A 296 16.97 0.18 19.69
C LYS A 296 18.16 0.99 19.20
N SER A 297 18.73 1.81 20.07
CA SER A 297 19.90 2.62 19.75
C SER A 297 21.06 1.71 19.30
N LEU A 298 21.60 1.98 18.11
CA LEU A 298 22.75 1.25 17.58
C LEU A 298 24.01 1.66 18.34
N SER A 299 24.31 0.94 19.42
CA SER A 299 25.66 0.93 19.99
C SER A 299 26.65 0.47 18.91
N HIS A 300 27.74 1.23 18.73
CA HIS A 300 28.65 1.15 17.58
C HIS A 300 29.60 -0.08 17.58
N THR A 301 29.07 -1.30 17.76
CA THR A 301 29.89 -2.52 18.00
C THR A 301 29.30 -3.84 17.46
N ALA A 302 28.71 -3.84 16.25
CA ALA A 302 28.15 -5.06 15.63
C ALA A 302 28.61 -5.36 14.19
N ASN A 303 29.66 -4.69 13.69
CA ASN A 303 30.07 -4.80 12.28
C ASN A 303 31.14 -5.88 12.05
N GLN A 304 30.79 -7.17 12.20
CA GLN A 304 31.57 -8.30 11.64
C GLN A 304 30.84 -9.66 11.71
N ARG A 305 31.09 -10.51 10.68
CA ARG A 305 30.69 -11.93 10.48
C ARG A 305 29.36 -12.21 9.78
N LEU A 306 29.36 -12.02 8.45
CA LEU A 306 28.44 -12.72 7.54
C LEU A 306 29.25 -13.75 6.73
N VAL A 307 29.49 -14.92 7.34
CA VAL A 307 30.22 -16.04 6.70
C VAL A 307 29.28 -16.77 5.75
N ARG A 308 29.57 -16.75 4.45
CA ARG A 308 28.85 -17.54 3.45
C ARG A 308 29.05 -19.04 3.73
N PRO A 309 27.99 -19.87 3.80
CA PRO A 309 28.15 -21.32 3.77
C PRO A 309 28.55 -21.75 2.35
N ALA A 310 29.83 -22.06 2.16
CA ALA A 310 30.33 -22.57 0.88
C ALA A 310 29.85 -24.02 0.64
N VAL A 311 29.41 -24.31 -0.58
CA VAL A 311 28.94 -25.65 -0.98
C VAL A 311 30.11 -26.64 -0.92
N ARG A 312 29.96 -27.71 -0.14
CA ARG A 312 30.92 -28.83 -0.09
C ARG A 312 30.81 -29.68 -1.37
N GLN A 313 31.66 -29.44 -2.35
CA GLN A 313 32.13 -30.55 -3.19
C GLN A 313 33.17 -31.36 -2.40
N ARG A 314 33.07 -32.70 -2.49
CA ARG A 314 34.03 -33.63 -1.87
C ARG A 314 35.05 -34.08 -2.92
N SER A 315 36.33 -33.99 -2.58
CA SER A 315 37.36 -34.90 -3.04
C SER A 315 38.25 -35.27 -1.85
N PRO A 316 38.63 -36.55 -1.67
CA PRO A 316 39.42 -37.00 -0.53
C PRO A 316 40.93 -36.96 -0.84
N GLN A 317 41.77 -36.88 0.20
CA GLN A 317 42.88 -37.82 0.43
C GLN A 317 43.57 -37.57 1.78
N ASN A 318 44.20 -38.62 2.32
CA ASN A 318 44.95 -38.59 3.57
C ASN A 318 46.47 -38.62 3.29
N ALA A 319 47.21 -37.93 4.17
CA ALA A 319 48.51 -38.32 4.73
C ALA A 319 49.67 -38.83 3.82
N VAL A 320 50.77 -38.06 3.87
CA VAL A 320 52.17 -38.52 4.06
C VAL A 320 52.82 -39.44 3.00
N THR A 321 53.80 -38.92 2.25
CA THR A 321 55.21 -39.41 2.26
C THR A 321 56.18 -38.57 1.40
N GLY A 322 57.41 -38.40 1.89
CA GLY A 322 58.69 -38.63 1.17
C GLY A 322 59.07 -37.90 -0.14
N TYR A 323 59.96 -36.90 0.00
CA TYR A 323 61.18 -36.70 -0.84
C TYR A 323 61.16 -36.97 -2.37
N ARG A 324 61.29 -35.88 -3.17
CA ARG A 324 62.55 -35.51 -3.88
C ARG A 324 62.42 -34.14 -4.57
N GLY A 325 63.52 -33.40 -4.65
CA GLY A 325 63.72 -32.27 -5.57
C GLY A 325 64.80 -32.60 -6.62
N PRO A 326 65.43 -31.62 -7.31
CA PRO A 326 65.30 -30.16 -7.15
C PRO A 326 65.09 -29.36 -8.47
N SER A 327 64.90 -28.02 -8.33
CA SER A 327 65.33 -26.91 -9.23
C SER A 327 65.07 -26.99 -10.76
N LEU A 328 64.59 -25.93 -11.43
CA LEU A 328 65.34 -24.66 -11.57
C LEU A 328 64.48 -23.39 -11.78
N THR A 329 65.07 -22.30 -11.29
CA THR A 329 64.94 -20.85 -11.51
C THR A 329 64.99 -20.38 -12.98
N SER A 330 64.63 -19.14 -13.39
CA SER A 330 63.88 -17.99 -12.79
C SER A 330 63.78 -16.80 -13.78
N SER A 331 63.17 -15.67 -13.38
CA SER A 331 63.55 -14.25 -13.66
C SER A 331 63.58 -13.73 -15.13
N ILE A 332 62.71 -12.77 -15.52
CA ILE A 332 62.93 -11.28 -15.53
C ILE A 332 63.87 -10.84 -16.69
N LEU A 333 63.39 -10.08 -17.70
CA LEU A 333 63.53 -8.61 -17.92
C LEU A 333 65.01 -8.11 -17.87
N GLU A 334 65.48 -7.13 -18.65
CA GLU A 334 64.87 -5.83 -19.02
C GLU A 334 65.72 -5.09 -20.09
N GLY A 335 65.21 -4.01 -20.73
CA GLY A 335 66.04 -2.83 -21.08
C GLY A 335 66.49 -2.52 -22.54
N GLN A 336 66.18 -1.28 -22.96
CA GLN A 336 67.00 -0.32 -23.75
C GLN A 336 67.36 -0.50 -25.26
N GLU A 337 66.62 0.26 -26.10
CA GLU A 337 67.12 1.36 -26.98
C GLU A 337 68.05 1.12 -28.22
N PRO A 338 68.31 2.11 -29.13
CA PRO A 338 68.24 1.91 -30.60
C PRO A 338 69.56 2.34 -31.34
N PRO A 339 69.61 2.86 -32.61
CA PRO A 339 68.66 2.92 -33.74
C PRO A 339 69.24 2.53 -35.13
N ASN A 340 68.39 2.48 -36.19
CA ASN A 340 68.61 3.17 -37.49
C ASN A 340 67.48 2.90 -38.52
N ALA A 341 67.41 3.74 -39.57
CA ALA A 341 66.51 3.64 -40.74
C ALA A 341 67.37 3.73 -42.05
N PRO A 342 66.90 4.05 -43.29
CA PRO A 342 65.62 4.66 -43.77
C PRO A 342 64.57 3.58 -44.18
N ASN A 343 63.56 3.71 -45.06
CA ASN A 343 63.08 4.68 -46.07
C ASN A 343 61.56 4.42 -46.34
N ALA A 344 60.70 5.25 -46.95
CA ALA A 344 60.80 6.62 -47.51
C ALA A 344 59.40 7.30 -47.61
N VAL A 345 59.37 8.62 -47.89
CA VAL A 345 58.63 9.33 -49.00
C VAL A 345 57.41 8.60 -49.64
N THR A 346 56.19 9.13 -49.84
CA THR A 346 55.47 10.44 -49.64
C THR A 346 53.94 10.23 -49.90
N GLU A 347 52.93 11.09 -49.60
CA GLU A 347 52.70 12.20 -48.63
C GLU A 347 51.17 12.58 -48.55
N VAL A 348 50.81 13.61 -47.75
CA VAL A 348 49.62 14.51 -47.81
C VAL A 348 48.18 13.94 -47.89
N ALA A 349 47.65 13.58 -46.71
CA ALA A 349 46.59 14.29 -45.94
C ALA A 349 45.12 14.56 -46.43
N PHE A 350 44.25 14.63 -45.40
CA PHE A 350 42.99 15.41 -45.23
C PHE A 350 41.66 15.02 -45.94
N SER A 351 40.65 14.67 -45.10
CA SER A 351 39.38 15.43 -44.90
C SER A 351 38.00 14.75 -45.16
N THR A 352 37.22 14.64 -44.07
CA THR A 352 35.74 14.80 -43.97
C THR A 352 34.72 13.83 -44.60
N LYS A 353 33.51 13.91 -43.99
CA LYS A 353 32.13 13.74 -44.51
C LYS A 353 31.42 12.38 -44.43
N VAL A 354 30.49 12.37 -43.48
CA VAL A 354 29.21 11.64 -43.49
C VAL A 354 28.45 11.81 -44.81
N VAL A 355 27.91 10.71 -45.36
CA VAL A 355 26.72 10.68 -46.24
C VAL A 355 25.86 9.48 -45.85
N SER A 356 24.54 9.58 -46.00
CA SER A 356 23.54 8.58 -45.55
C SER A 356 22.60 8.09 -46.66
N SER A 357 22.23 6.81 -46.61
CA SER A 357 21.05 6.22 -47.28
C SER A 357 20.68 4.90 -46.57
N ASN A 358 19.48 4.56 -46.05
CA ASN A 358 18.10 5.06 -46.08
C ASN A 358 17.14 4.27 -47.03
N ARG A 359 16.05 3.70 -46.46
CA ARG A 359 14.87 3.03 -47.12
C ARG A 359 15.12 1.63 -47.74
N GLN A 360 14.16 0.68 -47.87
CA GLN A 360 12.75 0.58 -47.40
C GLN A 360 12.18 -0.89 -47.42
N HIS A 361 11.12 -1.12 -46.65
CA HIS A 361 9.96 -2.03 -46.87
C HIS A 361 10.05 -3.58 -47.12
N ARG A 362 9.57 -4.32 -46.11
CA ARG A 362 8.27 -5.07 -46.08
C ARG A 362 8.02 -6.23 -47.10
N LYS A 363 8.03 -7.49 -46.62
CA LYS A 363 7.12 -8.59 -47.00
C LYS A 363 7.24 -9.84 -46.10
N GLY A 364 6.19 -10.66 -46.06
CA GLY A 364 6.12 -12.07 -45.66
C GLY A 364 5.05 -12.76 -46.55
N PRO A 365 4.47 -13.94 -46.22
CA PRO A 365 4.78 -14.92 -45.17
C PRO A 365 5.01 -16.36 -45.73
N LYS A 366 5.24 -17.35 -44.83
CA LYS A 366 5.08 -18.84 -44.91
C LYS A 366 5.54 -19.39 -43.54
N THR A 367 4.99 -20.39 -42.83
CA THR A 367 4.07 -21.52 -43.11
C THR A 367 4.72 -22.81 -43.61
N GLU A 368 5.16 -23.65 -42.65
CA GLU A 368 5.38 -25.12 -42.65
C GLU A 368 5.71 -25.47 -41.18
N GLU A 369 4.80 -26.09 -40.41
CA GLU A 369 4.61 -27.54 -40.15
C GLU A 369 5.33 -28.07 -38.89
N LEU A 370 4.74 -29.10 -38.26
CA LEU A 370 5.07 -29.63 -36.92
C LEU A 370 5.68 -31.04 -37.01
N PRO A 371 6.53 -31.42 -36.04
CA PRO A 371 6.56 -32.76 -35.49
C PRO A 371 6.07 -32.79 -34.02
N HIS A 372 5.71 -33.99 -33.54
CA HIS A 372 5.08 -34.23 -32.24
C HIS A 372 6.05 -34.24 -31.03
N ALA A 373 5.45 -34.31 -29.83
CA ALA A 373 6.09 -34.53 -28.53
C ALA A 373 7.06 -35.75 -28.52
N ASP A 374 8.09 -35.84 -27.68
CA ASP A 374 8.00 -35.82 -26.21
C ASP A 374 9.25 -35.24 -25.47
N ASN A 375 9.10 -35.04 -24.16
CA ASN A 375 10.16 -34.89 -23.14
C ASN A 375 11.19 -33.74 -23.29
N LEU A 376 10.88 -32.57 -22.70
CA LEU A 376 11.89 -31.60 -22.26
C LEU A 376 11.57 -31.04 -20.86
N PRO A 377 12.57 -30.87 -19.97
CA PRO A 377 12.37 -30.42 -18.60
C PRO A 377 12.20 -28.89 -18.47
N MET A 378 11.49 -28.47 -17.43
CA MET A 378 11.11 -27.07 -17.18
C MET A 378 12.31 -26.24 -16.69
N HIS A 379 12.89 -25.41 -17.57
CA HIS A 379 14.08 -24.60 -17.28
C HIS A 379 13.73 -23.12 -17.03
N CYS A 380 14.04 -22.62 -15.83
CA CYS A 380 14.32 -21.22 -15.48
C CYS A 380 13.43 -20.11 -16.10
N ILE A 381 12.10 -20.17 -15.91
CA ILE A 381 11.24 -18.97 -16.12
C ILE A 381 11.49 -17.92 -15.01
N ALA A 382 11.92 -18.35 -13.81
CA ALA A 382 12.11 -17.51 -12.63
C ALA A 382 13.10 -16.34 -12.85
N ASP A 383 14.28 -16.59 -13.41
CA ASP A 383 15.34 -15.58 -13.58
C ASP A 383 14.93 -14.42 -14.51
N SER A 384 14.04 -14.70 -15.47
CA SER A 384 13.47 -13.69 -16.39
C SER A 384 12.42 -12.82 -15.68
N LEU A 385 11.55 -13.43 -14.88
CA LEU A 385 10.57 -12.70 -14.08
C LEU A 385 11.24 -11.85 -12.98
N GLN A 386 12.25 -12.39 -12.31
CA GLN A 386 12.90 -11.73 -11.17
C GLN A 386 13.62 -10.43 -11.59
N LYS A 387 14.24 -10.39 -12.77
CA LYS A 387 14.84 -9.18 -13.33
C LYS A 387 13.82 -8.09 -13.67
N ASN A 388 12.64 -8.47 -14.18
CA ASN A 388 11.60 -7.51 -14.58
C ASN A 388 10.74 -7.03 -13.40
N LEU A 389 10.41 -7.91 -12.45
CA LEU A 389 9.60 -7.57 -11.27
C LEU A 389 10.39 -6.80 -10.21
N GLY A 390 11.67 -7.12 -10.01
CA GLY A 390 12.55 -6.35 -9.14
C GLY A 390 12.84 -4.95 -9.67
N ALA A 391 12.96 -4.81 -10.99
CA ALA A 391 13.04 -3.49 -11.62
C ALA A 391 11.75 -2.68 -11.38
N THR A 392 10.56 -3.28 -11.53
CA THR A 392 9.30 -2.53 -11.50
C THR A 392 8.94 -1.96 -10.12
N GLN A 393 8.98 -2.72 -9.02
CA GLN A 393 8.65 -2.11 -7.69
C GLN A 393 9.76 -1.22 -7.12
N ALA A 394 11.02 -1.52 -7.38
CA ALA A 394 12.09 -0.56 -7.09
C ALA A 394 11.92 0.71 -7.95
N SER A 395 11.40 0.57 -9.18
CA SER A 395 11.03 1.72 -10.00
C SER A 395 9.72 2.38 -9.61
N GLU A 396 8.76 1.75 -8.94
CA GLU A 396 7.55 2.43 -8.46
C GLU A 396 7.94 3.50 -7.43
N SER A 397 8.60 3.14 -6.33
CA SER A 397 9.02 4.13 -5.32
C SER A 397 10.09 5.11 -5.84
N ASN A 398 11.03 4.65 -6.68
CA ASN A 398 12.00 5.55 -7.30
C ASN A 398 11.41 6.41 -8.44
N SER A 399 10.31 6.02 -9.10
CA SER A 399 9.64 6.84 -10.10
C SER A 399 8.74 7.87 -9.42
N SER A 400 7.97 7.51 -8.39
CA SER A 400 7.30 8.48 -7.51
C SER A 400 8.30 9.52 -6.98
N LYS A 401 9.46 9.08 -6.48
CA LYS A 401 10.53 10.01 -6.04
C LYS A 401 11.10 10.85 -7.18
N ARG A 402 11.37 10.27 -8.36
CA ARG A 402 11.85 11.03 -9.53
C ARG A 402 10.82 12.03 -10.05
N ALA A 403 9.55 11.66 -10.08
CA ALA A 403 8.43 12.49 -10.53
C ALA A 403 8.20 13.64 -9.56
N THR A 404 8.17 13.38 -8.26
CA THR A 404 8.02 14.41 -7.22
C THR A 404 9.22 15.36 -7.18
N GLU A 405 10.46 14.86 -7.29
CA GLU A 405 11.63 15.74 -7.42
C GLU A 405 11.71 16.43 -8.81
N GLN A 406 11.06 15.89 -9.85
CA GLN A 406 10.88 16.58 -11.14
C GLN A 406 9.84 17.70 -11.04
N TRP A 407 8.75 17.50 -10.27
CA TRP A 407 7.77 18.54 -9.95
C TRP A 407 8.44 19.71 -9.21
N PHE A 408 9.28 19.42 -8.21
CA PHE A 408 10.08 20.45 -7.54
C PHE A 408 11.04 21.16 -8.49
N LYS A 409 11.72 20.45 -9.40
CA LYS A 409 12.57 21.08 -10.44
C LYS A 409 11.78 21.97 -11.41
N VAL A 410 10.54 21.62 -11.73
CA VAL A 410 9.65 22.49 -12.53
C VAL A 410 9.30 23.74 -11.72
N LEU A 411 8.96 23.62 -10.43
CA LEU A 411 8.70 24.76 -9.55
C LEU A 411 9.92 25.70 -9.45
N GLU A 412 11.11 25.15 -9.23
CA GLU A 412 12.38 25.88 -9.14
C GLU A 412 12.71 26.60 -10.47
N SER A 413 12.63 25.89 -11.59
CA SER A 413 13.02 26.43 -12.91
C SER A 413 12.01 27.40 -13.52
N THR A 414 10.73 27.33 -13.13
CA THR A 414 9.67 28.21 -13.66
C THR A 414 9.20 29.24 -12.64
N THR A 415 8.62 28.78 -11.53
CA THR A 415 7.87 29.62 -10.59
C THR A 415 8.81 30.42 -9.68
N HIS A 416 9.85 29.79 -9.13
CA HIS A 416 10.86 30.53 -8.35
C HIS A 416 11.66 31.49 -9.25
N GLN A 417 12.01 31.09 -10.47
CA GLN A 417 12.64 31.98 -11.44
C GLN A 417 11.77 33.19 -11.84
N PHE A 418 10.44 33.07 -11.83
CA PHE A 418 9.54 34.19 -12.04
C PHE A 418 9.41 35.05 -10.78
N MET A 419 9.06 34.43 -9.66
CA MET A 419 8.77 35.09 -8.38
C MET A 419 9.95 35.82 -7.74
N TYR A 420 11.18 35.32 -7.92
CA TYR A 420 12.34 35.74 -7.13
C TYR A 420 13.47 36.38 -7.95
N LYS A 421 13.23 36.73 -9.22
CA LYS A 421 14.09 37.68 -9.95
C LYS A 421 13.88 39.10 -9.43
N GLU A 422 14.88 39.96 -9.63
CA GLU A 422 15.10 41.20 -8.85
C GLU A 422 13.91 42.19 -8.82
N VAL A 423 13.02 42.13 -9.83
CA VAL A 423 11.83 42.99 -9.99
C VAL A 423 10.76 42.74 -8.92
N PHE A 424 10.64 41.52 -8.39
CA PHE A 424 9.44 41.06 -7.66
C PHE A 424 9.68 40.83 -6.16
N GLN A 425 10.03 41.88 -5.42
CA GLN A 425 10.34 41.76 -3.98
C GLN A 425 9.21 42.29 -3.07
N SER A 426 8.27 41.43 -2.68
CA SER A 426 7.36 41.73 -1.57
C SER A 426 8.15 41.81 -0.25
N GLN A 427 8.03 42.93 0.47
CA GLN A 427 8.67 43.13 1.78
C GLN A 427 7.92 42.42 2.93
N VAL A 428 6.67 41.97 2.71
CA VAL A 428 5.85 41.32 3.74
C VAL A 428 5.81 39.81 3.47
N ALA A 429 6.62 39.07 4.23
CA ALA A 429 6.63 37.61 4.21
C ALA A 429 5.26 37.01 4.58
N VAL A 430 4.88 35.92 3.92
CA VAL A 430 3.70 35.13 4.30
C VAL A 430 4.00 34.34 5.57
N LYS A 431 3.14 34.46 6.58
CA LYS A 431 3.26 33.74 7.85
C LYS A 431 2.43 32.47 7.85
N ILE A 432 3.03 31.37 8.29
CA ILE A 432 2.38 30.06 8.29
C ILE A 432 2.56 29.41 9.66
N ALA A 433 1.46 29.01 10.30
CA ALA A 433 1.54 28.13 11.47
C ALA A 433 1.55 26.67 11.01
N VAL A 434 2.49 25.89 11.54
CA VAL A 434 2.59 24.44 11.30
C VAL A 434 2.23 23.74 12.61
N LEU A 435 1.06 23.11 12.63
CA LEU A 435 0.60 22.31 13.76
C LEU A 435 1.01 20.86 13.49
N ASP A 436 1.92 20.34 14.31
CA ASP A 436 2.52 19.02 14.10
C ASP A 436 3.24 18.49 15.38
N THR A 437 4.19 17.55 15.23
CA THR A 437 5.04 16.99 16.29
C THR A 437 6.12 17.95 16.80
N GLY A 438 6.54 18.93 16.00
CA GLY A 438 7.62 19.87 16.34
C GLY A 438 8.51 20.17 15.13
N PHE A 439 9.78 20.50 15.39
CA PHE A 439 10.80 20.64 14.35
C PHE A 439 12.19 20.40 14.95
N ALA A 440 13.03 19.60 14.28
CA ALA A 440 14.35 19.17 14.74
C ALA A 440 15.44 20.28 14.70
N TYR A 441 15.28 21.33 15.51
CA TYR A 441 16.20 22.47 15.53
C TYR A 441 17.48 22.21 16.33
N MET A 442 17.38 21.44 17.42
CA MET A 442 18.47 21.22 18.38
C MET A 442 19.35 20.00 18.08
N ASN A 443 18.91 19.10 17.19
CA ASN A 443 19.62 17.88 16.84
C ASN A 443 20.98 18.21 16.16
N PRO A 444 22.14 17.77 16.68
CA PRO A 444 23.44 18.11 16.10
C PRO A 444 23.67 17.54 14.69
N GLU A 445 23.07 16.39 14.39
CA GLU A 445 23.22 15.67 13.12
C GLU A 445 22.44 16.36 12.00
N ASP A 446 21.13 16.60 12.23
CA ASP A 446 20.21 17.30 11.33
C ASP A 446 20.65 18.74 11.01
N LYS A 447 21.43 19.36 11.90
CA LYS A 447 21.90 20.75 11.82
C LYS A 447 22.59 21.09 10.50
N ARG A 448 23.22 20.13 9.81
CA ARG A 448 23.81 20.38 8.48
C ARG A 448 22.74 20.54 7.40
N ALA A 449 21.73 19.66 7.39
CA ALA A 449 20.68 19.66 6.38
C ALA A 449 19.65 20.77 6.61
N LEU A 450 19.31 21.06 7.87
CA LEU A 450 18.21 21.96 8.21
C LEU A 450 18.61 23.44 8.36
N ARG A 451 19.92 23.76 8.42
CA ARG A 451 20.44 25.15 8.53
C ARG A 451 19.83 26.16 7.54
N PRO A 452 19.52 25.84 6.27
CA PRO A 452 18.89 26.79 5.33
C PRO A 452 17.47 27.24 5.73
N TYR A 453 16.80 26.50 6.63
CA TYR A 453 15.43 26.78 7.06
C TYR A 453 15.36 27.57 8.37
N TYR A 454 16.40 27.47 9.21
CA TYR A 454 16.41 28.00 10.59
C TYR A 454 16.02 29.48 10.68
N GLN A 455 16.53 30.34 9.79
CA GLN A 455 16.23 31.77 9.80
C GLN A 455 14.77 32.11 9.43
N ARG A 456 14.05 31.18 8.79
CA ARG A 456 12.65 31.34 8.38
C ARG A 456 11.66 30.88 9.46
N ILE A 457 12.09 30.10 10.46
CA ILE A 457 11.27 29.78 11.64
C ILE A 457 11.36 30.95 12.63
N LYS A 458 10.21 31.43 13.13
CA LYS A 458 10.09 32.64 13.97
C LYS A 458 9.68 32.35 15.41
N ARG A 459 8.92 31.27 15.64
CA ARG A 459 8.53 30.78 16.96
C ARG A 459 8.47 29.25 16.96
N PHE A 460 8.71 28.70 18.14
CA PHE A 460 8.43 27.31 18.50
C PHE A 460 7.63 27.40 19.79
N THR A 461 6.43 26.81 19.82
CA THR A 461 5.58 26.80 21.01
C THR A 461 4.93 25.44 21.18
N ASN A 462 4.90 24.96 22.42
CA ASN A 462 4.25 23.71 22.78
C ASN A 462 2.87 24.00 23.38
N PHE A 463 1.83 23.35 22.85
CA PHE A 463 0.45 23.57 23.29
C PHE A 463 -0.13 22.36 24.05
N ILE A 464 0.66 21.29 24.18
CA ILE A 464 0.35 20.10 24.98
C ILE A 464 0.55 20.47 26.45
N ASP A 465 -0.47 20.25 27.29
CA ASP A 465 -0.46 20.74 28.68
C ASP A 465 0.66 20.09 29.51
N GLY A 466 1.42 20.92 30.23
CA GLY A 466 2.60 20.51 30.99
C GLY A 466 3.91 20.45 30.18
N GLY A 467 3.85 20.49 28.84
CA GLY A 467 5.01 20.53 27.97
C GLY A 467 5.63 21.93 27.84
N SER A 468 6.94 21.98 27.55
CA SER A 468 7.71 23.22 27.40
C SER A 468 7.95 23.62 25.95
N ASP A 469 8.11 24.92 25.69
CA ASP A 469 8.52 25.48 24.38
C ASP A 469 9.93 25.02 23.91
N ALA A 470 10.68 24.30 24.75
CA ALA A 470 11.92 23.64 24.35
C ALA A 470 11.65 22.34 23.58
N GLU A 471 10.60 21.59 23.91
CA GLU A 471 10.24 20.33 23.21
C GLU A 471 9.73 20.57 21.79
N ALA A 472 9.15 21.75 21.51
CA ALA A 472 8.80 22.13 20.14
C ALA A 472 10.02 22.32 19.21
N LYS A 473 11.25 22.33 19.77
CA LYS A 473 12.54 22.46 19.06
C LYS A 473 13.26 21.12 18.87
N SER A 474 12.62 20.02 19.26
CA SER A 474 12.94 18.67 18.82
C SER A 474 11.77 18.07 18.05
N ASP A 475 12.03 17.01 17.31
CA ASP A 475 11.02 16.21 16.63
C ASP A 475 11.53 14.77 16.50
N PRO A 476 11.30 13.92 17.52
CA PRO A 476 11.75 12.53 17.51
C PRO A 476 11.15 11.68 16.37
N THR A 477 10.10 12.17 15.71
CA THR A 477 9.38 11.47 14.64
C THR A 477 9.84 11.87 13.23
N GLY A 478 10.54 13.00 13.10
CA GLY A 478 10.84 13.66 11.82
C GLY A 478 9.64 14.23 11.04
N HIS A 479 8.40 13.97 11.48
CA HIS A 479 7.19 14.30 10.72
C HIS A 479 6.98 15.81 10.55
N GLY A 480 6.87 16.56 11.65
CA GLY A 480 6.73 18.02 11.61
C GLY A 480 7.92 18.73 10.95
N THR A 481 9.11 18.13 11.06
CA THR A 481 10.32 18.59 10.35
C THR A 481 10.18 18.44 8.83
N ALA A 482 9.75 17.26 8.36
CA ALA A 482 9.48 17.02 6.94
C ALA A 482 8.37 17.93 6.39
N VAL A 483 7.26 18.07 7.13
CA VAL A 483 6.14 18.95 6.79
C VAL A 483 6.60 20.40 6.65
N ALA A 484 7.28 20.94 7.66
CA ALA A 484 7.81 22.30 7.65
C ALA A 484 8.80 22.55 6.50
N VAL A 485 9.65 21.57 6.16
CA VAL A 485 10.59 21.68 5.05
C VAL A 485 9.88 21.73 3.70
N GLN A 486 8.82 20.94 3.44
CA GLN A 486 8.14 21.03 2.14
C GLN A 486 7.51 22.43 1.92
N ILE A 487 6.90 23.04 2.95
CA ILE A 487 6.40 24.43 2.87
C ILE A 487 7.53 25.39 2.47
N LEU A 488 8.71 25.24 3.10
CA LEU A 488 9.88 26.11 2.89
C LEU A 488 10.71 25.78 1.64
N ARG A 489 10.49 24.62 1.00
CA ARG A 489 10.91 24.35 -0.39
C ARG A 489 9.99 25.06 -1.37
N VAL A 490 8.67 25.03 -1.14
CA VAL A 490 7.71 25.60 -2.09
C VAL A 490 7.72 27.13 -2.07
N SER A 491 7.64 27.77 -0.89
CA SER A 491 7.78 29.24 -0.77
C SER A 491 9.11 29.61 -0.12
N LEU A 492 9.95 30.34 -0.87
CA LEU A 492 11.30 30.69 -0.41
C LEU A 492 11.31 31.85 0.60
N ARG A 493 10.26 32.69 0.61
CA ARG A 493 10.12 33.85 1.51
C ARG A 493 9.10 33.68 2.64
N ALA A 494 8.33 32.59 2.66
CA ALA A 494 7.44 32.26 3.79
C ALA A 494 8.21 32.08 5.11
N VAL A 495 7.53 32.35 6.23
CA VAL A 495 8.07 32.23 7.59
C VAL A 495 7.16 31.40 8.49
N LEU A 496 7.74 30.48 9.26
CA LEU A 496 7.00 29.48 10.03
C LEU A 496 6.89 29.82 11.51
N TYR A 497 5.76 29.40 12.09
CA TYR A 497 5.52 29.32 13.53
C TYR A 497 5.21 27.85 13.84
N ILE A 498 6.11 27.16 14.55
CA ILE A 498 5.98 25.73 14.85
C ILE A 498 5.14 25.55 16.13
N CYS A 499 4.01 24.87 16.00
CA CYS A 499 3.13 24.48 17.10
C CYS A 499 3.26 22.97 17.34
N ARG A 500 3.86 22.57 18.46
CA ARG A 500 3.81 21.17 18.90
C ARG A 500 2.42 20.90 19.49
N VAL A 501 1.67 20.01 18.84
CA VAL A 501 0.31 19.58 19.20
C VAL A 501 0.11 18.06 19.10
N VAL A 502 1.15 17.33 18.71
CA VAL A 502 1.20 15.86 18.64
C VAL A 502 2.40 15.39 19.48
N SER A 503 2.21 14.38 20.31
CA SER A 503 3.28 13.73 21.09
C SER A 503 3.86 12.53 20.33
N PRO A 504 5.04 12.01 20.69
CA PRO A 504 5.63 10.85 19.99
C PRO A 504 4.79 9.58 20.21
N ASP A 505 4.27 9.41 21.43
CA ASP A 505 3.62 8.19 21.90
C ASP A 505 2.08 8.23 21.83
N SER A 506 1.50 9.31 21.27
CA SER A 506 0.04 9.47 21.17
C SER A 506 -0.40 10.36 20.00
N GLY A 507 -1.63 10.13 19.52
CA GLY A 507 -2.20 10.89 18.41
C GLY A 507 -2.52 12.36 18.75
N PRO A 508 -3.04 13.14 17.78
CA PRO A 508 -3.16 14.59 17.92
C PRO A 508 -4.03 15.04 19.11
N ASP A 509 -3.52 16.00 19.89
CA ASP A 509 -4.21 16.55 21.07
C ASP A 509 -5.17 17.66 20.64
N LYS A 510 -6.47 17.45 20.86
CA LYS A 510 -7.53 18.35 20.42
C LYS A 510 -7.61 19.64 21.24
N SER A 511 -7.13 19.63 22.50
CA SER A 511 -6.97 20.80 23.37
C SER A 511 -5.79 21.64 22.90
N ALA A 512 -4.65 21.00 22.63
CA ALA A 512 -3.47 21.65 22.06
C ALA A 512 -3.77 22.30 20.70
N ILE A 513 -4.48 21.59 19.81
CA ILE A 513 -4.90 22.09 18.49
C ILE A 513 -5.83 23.30 18.60
N GLU A 514 -6.84 23.27 19.48
CA GLU A 514 -7.71 24.43 19.69
C GLU A 514 -6.90 25.67 20.12
N LYS A 515 -6.04 25.52 21.13
CA LYS A 515 -5.19 26.61 21.63
C LYS A 515 -4.26 27.14 20.53
N ALA A 516 -3.64 26.25 19.76
CA ALA A 516 -2.73 26.59 18.67
C ALA A 516 -3.43 27.36 17.53
N ILE A 517 -4.59 26.88 17.06
CA ILE A 517 -5.39 27.58 16.03
C ILE A 517 -5.78 28.98 16.53
N ARG A 518 -6.27 29.10 17.77
CA ARG A 518 -6.65 30.40 18.36
C ARG A 518 -5.46 31.37 18.48
N LYS A 519 -4.30 30.91 18.99
CA LYS A 519 -3.07 31.71 19.14
C LYS A 519 -2.49 32.13 17.78
N ALA A 520 -2.53 31.27 16.78
CA ALA A 520 -2.07 31.56 15.43
C ALA A 520 -2.94 32.61 14.71
N ALA A 521 -4.27 32.43 14.75
CA ALA A 521 -5.21 33.29 14.02
C ALA A 521 -5.53 34.62 14.73
N ALA A 522 -5.41 34.70 16.06
CA ALA A 522 -5.57 35.97 16.77
C ALA A 522 -4.52 36.99 16.31
N LYS A 523 -4.89 38.29 16.25
CA LYS A 523 -3.96 39.34 15.83
C LYS A 523 -2.90 39.62 16.92
N PRO A 524 -1.69 40.09 16.55
CA PRO A 524 -0.70 40.56 17.52
C PRO A 524 -1.22 41.72 18.34
N ASP A 525 -0.96 41.66 19.64
CA ASP A 525 -1.11 42.79 20.54
C ASP A 525 0.15 43.67 20.43
N LYS A 526 -0.03 44.99 20.29
CA LYS A 526 1.06 45.96 20.25
C LYS A 526 1.70 46.17 21.63
N TYR A 527 0.97 45.87 22.71
CA TYR A 527 1.38 46.09 24.09
C TYR A 527 1.91 44.82 24.76
N ILE A 528 1.66 43.63 24.18
CA ILE A 528 2.11 42.34 24.72
C ILE A 528 2.75 41.48 23.60
N PRO A 529 4.01 41.75 23.20
CA PRO A 529 4.63 41.17 22.00
C PRO A 529 4.71 39.64 21.94
N ASP A 530 4.77 38.98 23.10
CA ASP A 530 4.79 37.51 23.23
C ASP A 530 3.43 36.92 23.66
N GLY A 531 2.60 37.71 24.33
CA GLY A 531 1.30 37.30 24.86
C GLY A 531 0.17 37.34 23.83
N GLY A 532 0.18 38.32 22.91
CA GLY A 532 -0.79 38.45 21.83
C GLY A 532 -0.79 37.29 20.83
N GLY A 533 -1.73 37.31 19.88
CA GLY A 533 -1.75 36.34 18.79
C GLY A 533 -0.64 36.56 17.76
N TRP A 534 -0.47 35.66 16.80
CA TRP A 534 0.56 35.80 15.77
C TRP A 534 0.07 36.48 14.49
N GLY A 535 -1.23 36.42 14.23
CA GLY A 535 -1.86 36.86 12.98
C GLY A 535 -1.17 36.25 11.78
N VAL A 536 -1.20 34.92 11.70
CA VAL A 536 -0.68 34.16 10.54
C VAL A 536 -1.64 34.27 9.36
N ASP A 537 -1.13 34.04 8.15
CA ASP A 537 -1.94 34.03 6.93
C ASP A 537 -2.49 32.62 6.64
N ILE A 538 -1.73 31.59 7.01
CA ILE A 538 -2.03 30.18 6.75
C ILE A 538 -1.83 29.32 8.01
N ILE A 539 -2.66 28.30 8.19
CA ILE A 539 -2.50 27.20 9.15
C ILE A 539 -2.42 25.88 8.38
N ASN A 540 -1.34 25.12 8.58
CA ASN A 540 -1.18 23.76 8.07
C ASN A 540 -1.39 22.74 9.19
N MET A 541 -2.25 21.74 8.95
CA MET A 541 -2.54 20.63 9.87
C MET A 541 -2.31 19.31 9.13
N SER A 542 -1.08 18.80 9.16
CA SER A 542 -0.69 17.55 8.47
C SER A 542 -1.14 16.29 9.22
N PHE A 543 -2.35 16.32 9.78
CA PHE A 543 -2.96 15.28 10.58
C PHE A 543 -4.49 15.35 10.48
N GLY A 544 -5.14 14.33 11.00
CA GLY A 544 -6.55 14.32 11.37
C GLY A 544 -6.87 13.22 12.39
N TRP A 545 -8.15 13.12 12.72
CA TRP A 545 -8.78 12.03 13.47
C TRP A 545 -10.24 11.90 13.03
N PRO A 546 -10.96 10.81 13.34
CA PRO A 546 -12.19 10.51 12.61
C PRO A 546 -13.41 11.36 12.99
N TYR A 547 -13.50 11.82 14.24
CA TYR A 547 -14.69 12.48 14.80
C TYR A 547 -14.51 13.99 14.96
N ASP A 548 -15.58 14.77 14.84
CA ASP A 548 -15.50 16.21 15.10
C ASP A 548 -15.15 16.51 16.57
N HIS A 549 -14.42 17.59 16.80
CA HIS A 549 -14.18 18.13 18.14
C HIS A 549 -14.71 19.57 18.24
N GLU A 550 -15.70 19.80 19.10
CA GLU A 550 -16.45 21.06 19.14
C GLU A 550 -15.56 22.29 19.39
N GLY A 551 -14.58 22.16 20.28
CA GLY A 551 -13.59 23.20 20.57
C GLY A 551 -12.71 23.55 19.38
N VAL A 552 -12.27 22.53 18.61
CA VAL A 552 -11.50 22.74 17.37
C VAL A 552 -12.39 23.34 16.28
N ARG A 553 -13.67 22.98 16.19
CA ARG A 553 -14.64 23.60 15.27
C ARG A 553 -14.77 25.09 15.56
N LYS A 554 -15.03 25.46 16.83
CA LYS A 554 -15.07 26.85 17.31
C LYS A 554 -13.74 27.61 17.13
N ALA A 555 -12.60 26.91 16.96
CA ALA A 555 -11.31 27.52 16.66
C ALA A 555 -11.12 27.73 15.15
N ILE A 556 -11.52 26.77 14.32
CA ILE A 556 -11.56 26.87 12.85
C ILE A 556 -12.49 28.00 12.41
N ASP A 557 -13.70 28.07 12.97
CA ASP A 557 -14.66 29.14 12.66
C ASP A 557 -14.11 30.53 13.04
N PHE A 558 -13.41 30.62 14.19
CA PHE A 558 -12.70 31.83 14.59
C PHE A 558 -11.57 32.19 13.63
N ALA A 559 -10.78 31.22 13.17
CA ALA A 559 -9.69 31.45 12.22
C ALA A 559 -10.20 31.90 10.84
N ARG A 560 -11.30 31.29 10.34
CA ARG A 560 -12.02 31.75 9.14
C ARG A 560 -12.49 33.19 9.29
N GLN A 561 -13.06 33.56 10.44
CA GLN A 561 -13.45 34.95 10.76
C GLN A 561 -12.26 35.93 10.90
N LYS A 562 -11.00 35.47 10.85
CA LYS A 562 -9.81 36.33 10.76
C LYS A 562 -9.17 36.34 9.36
N GLY A 563 -9.77 35.65 8.38
CA GLY A 563 -9.24 35.54 7.01
C GLY A 563 -8.04 34.60 6.89
N VAL A 564 -7.93 33.60 7.77
CA VAL A 564 -6.80 32.65 7.78
C VAL A 564 -7.15 31.43 6.94
N HIS A 565 -6.30 31.10 5.97
CA HIS A 565 -6.45 29.88 5.17
C HIS A 565 -6.04 28.66 6.01
N MET A 566 -6.85 27.61 6.03
CA MET A 566 -6.57 26.38 6.76
C MET A 566 -6.48 25.21 5.78
N PHE A 567 -5.43 24.40 5.90
CA PHE A 567 -5.22 23.19 5.10
C PHE A 567 -5.08 21.99 6.02
N ALA A 568 -5.64 20.85 5.63
CA ALA A 568 -5.43 19.60 6.35
C ALA A 568 -5.36 18.37 5.44
N ALA A 569 -4.58 17.38 5.88
CA ALA A 569 -4.47 16.08 5.23
C ALA A 569 -5.79 15.30 5.33
N THR A 570 -6.29 14.79 4.20
CA THR A 570 -7.55 14.01 4.19
C THR A 570 -7.43 12.65 4.88
N SER A 571 -6.25 12.06 4.85
CA SER A 571 -5.87 10.81 5.50
C SER A 571 -4.60 11.00 6.31
N ASN A 572 -4.53 10.36 7.49
CA ASN A 572 -3.26 10.10 8.16
C ASN A 572 -2.58 8.95 7.42
N ASP A 573 -1.35 9.20 6.98
CA ASP A 573 -0.38 8.17 6.63
C ASP A 573 -0.83 7.17 5.54
N GLY A 574 -1.83 7.54 4.74
CA GLY A 574 -2.36 6.72 3.67
C GLY A 574 -3.37 5.64 4.10
N LEU A 575 -4.06 5.82 5.22
CA LEU A 575 -5.17 4.96 5.64
C LEU A 575 -6.51 5.72 5.56
N LEU A 576 -7.50 5.14 4.88
CA LEU A 576 -8.88 5.67 4.88
C LEU A 576 -9.43 5.63 6.31
N GLY A 577 -9.94 6.76 6.78
CA GLY A 577 -10.41 6.91 8.16
C GLY A 577 -11.67 6.10 8.49
N PRO A 578 -11.75 5.53 9.71
CA PRO A 578 -13.01 5.02 10.25
C PRO A 578 -13.53 5.92 11.38
N PRO A 579 -14.77 6.48 11.34
CA PRO A 579 -15.85 6.19 10.39
C PRO A 579 -15.68 6.78 8.98
N ASN A 580 -14.94 7.88 8.85
CA ASN A 580 -15.04 8.81 7.73
C ASN A 580 -13.77 8.77 6.87
N ASP A 581 -13.95 8.56 5.56
CA ASP A 581 -12.87 8.44 4.58
C ASP A 581 -12.04 9.72 4.43
N ILE A 582 -12.63 10.89 4.68
CA ILE A 582 -11.93 12.15 4.97
C ILE A 582 -11.94 12.40 6.49
N LEU A 583 -10.76 12.55 7.09
CA LEU A 583 -10.58 12.85 8.51
C LEU A 583 -10.97 14.30 8.86
N TYR A 584 -11.28 14.54 10.13
CA TYR A 584 -11.35 15.88 10.70
C TYR A 584 -9.95 16.32 11.15
N PRO A 585 -9.47 17.55 10.86
CA PRO A 585 -10.24 18.72 10.43
C PRO A 585 -10.44 18.88 8.91
N ALA A 586 -9.84 18.06 8.05
CA ALA A 586 -9.94 18.21 6.58
C ALA A 586 -11.38 18.15 6.03
N ARG A 587 -12.29 17.40 6.67
CA ARG A 587 -13.71 17.34 6.30
C ARG A 587 -14.54 18.59 6.66
N SER A 588 -13.94 19.60 7.31
CA SER A 588 -14.64 20.84 7.68
C SER A 588 -14.79 21.75 6.47
N VAL A 589 -15.99 22.29 6.23
CA VAL A 589 -16.31 23.26 5.15
C VAL A 589 -15.47 24.56 5.22
N SER A 590 -14.76 24.78 6.33
CA SER A 590 -13.85 25.90 6.57
C SER A 590 -12.37 25.56 6.45
N VAL A 591 -12.04 24.33 6.06
CA VAL A 591 -10.66 23.83 5.88
C VAL A 591 -10.55 23.24 4.47
N ILE A 592 -9.43 23.53 3.80
CA ILE A 592 -9.14 23.00 2.48
C ILE A 592 -8.54 21.59 2.66
N ALA A 593 -9.24 20.60 2.13
CA ALA A 593 -8.86 19.20 2.15
C ALA A 593 -7.72 18.93 1.14
N VAL A 594 -6.65 18.23 1.56
CA VAL A 594 -5.53 17.89 0.68
C VAL A 594 -5.25 16.38 0.64
N ASP A 595 -5.32 15.83 -0.57
CA ASP A 595 -4.98 14.44 -0.91
C ASP A 595 -3.53 14.29 -1.40
N ALA A 596 -2.98 13.10 -1.26
CA ALA A 596 -1.74 12.72 -1.93
C ALA A 596 -1.98 12.24 -3.37
N ALA A 597 -1.14 12.73 -4.28
CA ALA A 597 -0.87 12.18 -5.59
C ALA A 597 0.63 11.84 -5.72
N ASP A 598 1.05 11.27 -6.84
CA ASP A 598 2.46 11.25 -7.24
C ASP A 598 2.88 12.58 -7.90
N GLY A 599 4.09 12.63 -8.46
CA GLY A 599 4.58 13.80 -9.20
C GLY A 599 4.08 13.95 -10.64
N HIS A 600 3.29 12.99 -11.14
CA HIS A 600 2.58 13.08 -12.43
C HIS A 600 1.14 13.56 -12.26
N GLY A 601 0.56 13.40 -11.06
CA GLY A 601 -0.80 13.79 -10.70
C GLY A 601 -1.74 12.61 -10.44
N ASP A 602 -1.25 11.37 -10.55
CA ASP A 602 -2.05 10.19 -10.28
C ASP A 602 -2.29 10.06 -8.77
N HIS A 603 -3.55 9.89 -8.37
CA HIS A 603 -3.93 9.81 -6.96
C HIS A 603 -3.27 8.62 -6.26
N ALA A 604 -2.81 8.83 -5.02
CA ALA A 604 -2.32 7.74 -4.19
C ALA A 604 -3.44 6.72 -3.95
N LYS A 605 -3.10 5.42 -3.94
CA LYS A 605 -4.01 4.28 -3.64
C LYS A 605 -4.71 4.36 -2.27
N SER A 606 -4.32 5.35 -1.48
CA SER A 606 -4.75 5.66 -0.12
C SER A 606 -5.59 6.93 0.01
N ALA A 607 -5.73 7.73 -1.06
CA ALA A 607 -6.58 8.91 -1.07
C ALA A 607 -8.06 8.49 -0.90
N PRO A 608 -8.88 9.28 -0.18
CA PRO A 608 -10.33 9.12 -0.19
C PRO A 608 -10.90 9.19 -1.61
N SER A 609 -12.00 8.49 -1.88
CA SER A 609 -12.60 8.51 -3.21
C SER A 609 -13.05 9.92 -3.60
N SER A 610 -13.02 10.23 -4.90
CA SER A 610 -13.59 11.48 -5.44
C SER A 610 -15.09 11.59 -5.16
N ALA A 611 -15.79 10.46 -5.03
CA ALA A 611 -17.21 10.38 -4.67
C ALA A 611 -17.48 10.38 -3.14
N SER A 612 -16.54 10.88 -2.33
CA SER A 612 -16.66 10.90 -0.87
C SER A 612 -17.85 11.74 -0.38
N ALA A 613 -18.77 11.12 0.37
CA ALA A 613 -19.87 11.81 1.05
C ALA A 613 -19.38 12.82 2.11
N HIS A 614 -18.12 12.71 2.56
CA HIS A 614 -17.50 13.64 3.51
C HIS A 614 -16.74 14.79 2.83
N SER A 615 -16.75 14.86 1.50
CA SER A 615 -16.17 15.97 0.72
C SER A 615 -17.07 17.21 0.75
N GLN A 616 -17.28 17.77 1.95
CA GLN A 616 -18.21 18.87 2.23
C GLN A 616 -17.65 20.27 1.93
N GLY A 617 -16.44 20.37 1.39
CA GLY A 617 -15.79 21.63 1.05
C GLY A 617 -14.64 21.47 0.07
N SER A 618 -13.92 22.56 -0.16
CA SER A 618 -12.83 22.72 -1.12
C SER A 618 -11.73 21.67 -0.95
N ARG A 619 -11.38 20.96 -2.03
CA ARG A 619 -10.48 19.80 -2.02
C ARG A 619 -9.50 19.83 -3.18
N PHE A 620 -8.23 19.52 -2.91
CA PHE A 620 -7.15 19.46 -3.90
C PHE A 620 -6.26 18.22 -3.68
N SER A 621 -5.51 17.83 -4.71
CA SER A 621 -4.39 16.89 -4.61
C SER A 621 -3.06 17.61 -4.85
N ALA A 622 -1.98 17.09 -4.28
CA ALA A 622 -0.60 17.51 -4.55
C ALA A 622 0.37 16.33 -4.41
N PRO A 623 1.61 16.42 -4.92
CA PRO A 623 2.61 15.37 -4.76
C PRO A 623 2.83 15.04 -3.27
N GLY A 624 2.41 13.85 -2.87
CA GLY A 624 2.54 13.31 -1.51
C GLY A 624 3.19 11.93 -1.49
N LEU A 625 3.58 11.38 -2.64
CA LEU A 625 4.34 10.14 -2.78
C LEU A 625 5.79 10.43 -3.18
N GLY A 626 6.73 9.58 -2.76
CA GLY A 626 8.14 9.72 -3.15
C GLY A 626 8.88 10.90 -2.51
N ILE A 627 8.34 11.50 -1.44
CA ILE A 627 8.91 12.71 -0.82
C ILE A 627 10.23 12.36 -0.13
N SER A 628 11.31 13.09 -0.43
CA SER A 628 12.58 12.95 0.29
C SER A 628 12.44 13.51 1.72
N SER A 629 12.77 12.69 2.73
CA SER A 629 12.95 13.17 4.10
C SER A 629 14.09 14.20 4.18
N PRO A 630 13.99 15.25 5.03
CA PRO A 630 15.02 16.29 5.12
C PRO A 630 16.17 15.96 6.08
N ASN A 631 16.00 14.95 6.94
CA ASN A 631 16.97 14.54 7.97
C ASN A 631 17.15 13.01 8.10
N SER A 632 16.49 12.20 7.25
CA SER A 632 16.78 10.78 7.08
C SER A 632 16.88 10.42 5.58
N GLU A 633 17.43 9.25 5.24
CA GLU A 633 17.46 8.73 3.86
C GLU A 633 16.12 8.14 3.40
N GLU A 634 15.06 8.33 4.20
CA GLU A 634 13.76 7.70 3.99
C GLU A 634 12.93 8.40 2.91
N ILE A 635 12.04 7.61 2.30
CA ILE A 635 11.04 8.08 1.34
C ILE A 635 9.70 8.14 2.06
N LEU A 636 9.15 9.34 2.16
CA LEU A 636 7.92 9.67 2.85
C LEU A 636 6.73 9.67 1.88
N GLU A 637 5.59 9.15 2.35
CA GLU A 637 4.40 8.92 1.52
C GLU A 637 3.13 9.21 2.35
N GLY A 638 2.22 10.04 1.83
CA GLY A 638 0.93 10.36 2.49
C GLY A 638 0.45 11.80 2.29
N SER A 639 -0.84 12.04 2.53
CA SER A 639 -1.48 13.38 2.42
C SER A 639 -0.88 14.39 3.40
N SER A 640 -0.29 13.94 4.51
CA SER A 640 0.51 14.74 5.44
C SER A 640 1.64 15.51 4.77
N PHE A 641 2.20 15.00 3.66
CA PHE A 641 3.28 15.64 2.89
C PHE A 641 2.78 16.40 1.65
N ALA A 642 1.58 16.10 1.15
CA ALA A 642 0.90 16.88 0.12
C ALA A 642 0.31 18.20 0.67
N CYS A 643 -0.30 18.15 1.87
CA CYS A 643 -0.84 19.31 2.58
C CYS A 643 0.12 20.52 2.66
N PRO A 644 1.38 20.37 3.10
CA PRO A 644 2.33 21.49 3.15
C PRO A 644 2.74 22.02 1.78
N ILE A 645 2.62 21.23 0.71
CA ILE A 645 2.88 21.70 -0.65
C ILE A 645 1.75 22.63 -1.10
N VAL A 646 0.47 22.29 -0.86
CA VAL A 646 -0.66 23.18 -1.15
C VAL A 646 -0.63 24.45 -0.28
N ALA A 647 -0.28 24.33 1.01
CA ALA A 647 -0.05 25.49 1.88
C ALA A 647 1.09 26.38 1.35
N GLY A 648 2.18 25.80 0.85
CA GLY A 648 3.28 26.52 0.20
C GLY A 648 2.89 27.19 -1.12
N VAL A 649 2.08 26.55 -1.97
CA VAL A 649 1.57 27.15 -3.22
C VAL A 649 0.63 28.32 -2.90
N THR A 650 -0.22 28.17 -1.89
CA THR A 650 -1.07 29.26 -1.37
C THR A 650 -0.22 30.43 -0.87
N ALA A 651 0.91 30.15 -0.21
CA ALA A 651 1.86 31.18 0.20
C ALA A 651 2.51 31.89 -1.00
N LEU A 652 2.86 31.19 -2.09
CA LEU A 652 3.34 31.84 -3.33
C LEU A 652 2.29 32.78 -3.93
N ILE A 653 1.01 32.36 -3.95
CA ILE A 653 -0.10 33.16 -4.49
C ILE A 653 -0.36 34.41 -3.63
N LEU A 654 -0.36 34.28 -2.30
CA LEU A 654 -0.43 35.42 -1.38
C LEU A 654 0.78 36.33 -1.50
N GLU A 655 1.98 35.79 -1.72
CA GLU A 655 3.20 36.58 -1.90
C GLU A 655 3.16 37.39 -3.21
N PHE A 656 2.68 36.78 -4.30
CA PHE A 656 2.50 37.44 -5.60
C PHE A 656 1.45 38.55 -5.53
N ALA A 657 0.29 38.30 -4.95
CA ALA A 657 -0.77 39.30 -4.83
C ALA A 657 -0.44 40.43 -3.81
N ARG A 658 0.61 40.27 -2.99
CA ARG A 658 1.21 41.34 -2.16
C ARG A 658 2.14 42.27 -2.95
N GLN A 659 2.42 41.97 -4.22
CA GLN A 659 3.22 42.83 -5.10
C GLN A 659 2.36 43.93 -5.77
N PRO A 660 2.90 45.12 -6.04
CA PRO A 660 2.20 46.14 -6.82
C PRO A 660 1.99 45.68 -8.29
N PRO A 661 0.88 46.05 -8.96
CA PRO A 661 -0.23 46.86 -8.45
C PRO A 661 -1.28 46.08 -7.66
N LEU A 662 -1.24 44.73 -7.67
CA LEU A 662 -2.27 43.85 -7.10
C LEU A 662 -2.55 44.12 -5.61
N SER A 663 -1.51 44.45 -4.84
CA SER A 663 -1.63 44.80 -3.41
C SER A 663 -2.43 46.07 -3.11
N LYS A 664 -2.73 46.89 -4.13
CA LYS A 664 -3.60 48.07 -4.02
C LYS A 664 -5.01 47.84 -4.57
N SER A 665 -5.29 46.69 -5.18
CA SER A 665 -6.60 46.39 -5.79
C SER A 665 -7.59 45.85 -4.75
N PRO A 666 -8.69 46.55 -4.43
CA PRO A 666 -9.65 46.08 -3.42
C PRO A 666 -10.27 44.72 -3.77
N SER A 667 -10.60 44.49 -5.04
CA SER A 667 -11.17 43.21 -5.49
C SER A 667 -10.23 42.03 -5.29
N VAL A 668 -8.91 42.23 -5.44
CA VAL A 668 -7.91 41.19 -5.16
C VAL A 668 -7.83 40.92 -3.65
N GLN A 669 -7.86 41.97 -2.81
CA GLN A 669 -7.80 41.79 -1.36
C GLN A 669 -9.07 41.13 -0.81
N THR A 670 -10.24 41.45 -1.34
CA THR A 670 -11.51 40.75 -1.03
C THR A 670 -11.47 39.30 -1.50
N TYR A 671 -11.11 39.04 -2.76
CA TYR A 671 -11.06 37.68 -3.31
C TYR A 671 -10.15 36.76 -2.50
N LEU A 672 -8.98 37.23 -2.06
CA LEU A 672 -8.08 36.42 -1.22
C LEU A 672 -8.67 36.10 0.15
N GLN A 673 -9.39 37.05 0.78
CA GLN A 673 -10.05 36.81 2.07
C GLN A 673 -11.26 35.88 1.96
N GLU A 674 -11.95 35.92 0.81
CA GLU A 674 -13.14 35.10 0.52
C GLU A 674 -12.82 33.78 -0.20
N TRP A 675 -11.56 33.53 -0.58
CA TRP A 675 -11.11 32.34 -1.29
C TRP A 675 -11.53 31.00 -0.62
N PRO A 676 -11.50 30.83 0.72
CA PRO A 676 -12.04 29.65 1.41
C PRO A 676 -13.58 29.54 1.43
N ALA A 677 -14.30 30.49 0.82
CA ALA A 677 -15.75 30.48 0.63
C ALA A 677 -16.14 30.31 -0.85
N MET A 678 -15.38 30.92 -1.76
CA MET A 678 -15.70 30.92 -3.20
C MET A 678 -15.41 29.60 -3.93
N LEU A 679 -14.57 28.73 -3.37
CA LEU A 679 -14.25 27.40 -3.94
C LEU A 679 -15.36 26.33 -3.74
N ASN A 680 -16.56 26.74 -3.35
CA ASN A 680 -17.76 25.90 -3.22
C ASN A 680 -18.87 26.33 -4.20
N CYS A 681 -18.50 26.79 -5.39
CA CYS A 681 -19.38 27.27 -6.46
C CYS A 681 -19.11 26.52 -7.77
#